data_AF-A0A522IWF4-F1
#
_entry.id   AF-A0A522IWF4-F1
#
_cell.length_a   1.000
_cell.length_b   1.000
_cell.length_c   1.000
_cell.angle_alpha   90.00
_cell.angle_beta   90.00
_cell.angle_gamma   90.00
#
_symmetry.space_group_name_H-M   'P 1'
#
loop_
_entity.id
_entity.type
_entity.pdbx_description
1 polymer ?
#
loop_
_entity_poly.entity_id
_entity_poly.type
_entity_poly.pdbx_seq_one_letter_code
_entity_poly.pdbx_strand_id
1 'polypeptide(L)'
;MHAWYPAALRGISRFGTALVCAALALVATTTRAATLDAALLPKIEAATFEVVQAKPANDPLSYEKPLPLDLLPYQERTDKYHSIGTAFAIGNGRYVTAGHVLLAGLDSLWGPPALRDGAGHVYPIAKVEKFALRRDFVVFTLATPPASGATLALDPRPQPNTTVYAVGNALGTGIVIRDGLYTSDTPEPQDGAWKWLRFSAAASPGNSGGPLLDQQGKVVGVVLMKSANENLNYALPIGELLNAPADTARMSARGSYQLDLFTAVSNGNLDAHFALPLDLAAFYREFGARFSAYSEKQFQSLLAHESANLFPNGAGSRRLLYQQTILNSFPSLIVRGSDGEWGLSNTGSQYFALDHNGYVRIGEAGRNGLVHLRRPDDIPAAKFYADAQTRMDLLARTGLFQRMVAGQKIKITSLGKPIRSATHRDRWQRPWQIDAWALPYANRMVLAYTLPVPDGSVMLMRFLPPTEWHDSRLDLDEMSSFVYATYAGTLAQWREFLADPALLPAVMHDIHLDYTYGQRFGYRSPRLTFSYPSSLQTVAPDNLLWLGFRFFLDGGKPTWDAGIVNVWKNTANDDQYEVNVQRHMAPPAGLDTNFDSLWRKIAAREYPYNAVANPQNGQMGIDGVAGAPGVATPTVLYTAFYGATGAPPQAEMKTKLDVLTKDLQVREH
;
A
#
# COMPACT_ATOMS: atom_id res chain seq x y z
N MET A 1 3.24 -15.06 10.11
CA MET A 1 2.53 -15.98 11.03
C MET A 1 1.04 -15.83 10.81
N HIS A 2 0.42 -16.77 10.11
CA HIS A 2 -1.04 -16.95 10.13
C HIS A 2 -1.29 -18.44 10.28
N ALA A 3 -1.84 -18.83 11.42
CA ALA A 3 -2.36 -20.17 11.66
C ALA A 3 -3.71 -20.02 12.35
N TRP A 4 -4.75 -20.51 11.69
CA TRP A 4 -6.05 -20.79 12.27
C TRP A 4 -6.04 -22.25 12.70
N TYR A 5 -6.40 -22.52 13.96
CA TYR A 5 -6.82 -23.83 14.46
C TYR A 5 -8.35 -23.83 14.58
N PRO A 6 -8.97 -25.01 14.50
CA PRO A 6 -9.64 -25.48 15.71
C PRO A 6 -9.35 -26.94 16.04
N ALA A 7 -9.37 -27.21 17.34
CA ALA A 7 -9.22 -28.51 17.96
C ALA A 7 -10.53 -29.31 17.98
N ALA A 8 -10.41 -30.64 17.93
CA ALA A 8 -11.34 -31.55 18.60
C ALA A 8 -10.61 -32.85 18.98
N LEU A 9 -10.37 -33.01 20.29
CA LEU A 9 -10.00 -34.26 20.95
C LEU A 9 -11.27 -35.04 21.31
N ARG A 10 -11.25 -36.38 21.20
CA ARG A 10 -11.49 -37.33 22.31
C ARG A 10 -11.64 -38.77 21.80
N GLY A 11 -10.91 -39.68 22.44
CA GLY A 11 -11.08 -41.13 22.33
C GLY A 11 -10.14 -41.82 23.33
N ILE A 12 -10.70 -42.28 24.44
CA ILE A 12 -10.06 -42.81 25.64
C ILE A 12 -9.89 -44.34 25.53
N SER A 13 -8.70 -44.85 25.94
CA SER A 13 -8.36 -46.09 26.70
C SER A 13 -9.15 -47.41 26.47
N ARG A 14 -8.66 -48.65 26.59
CA ARG A 14 -7.50 -49.25 27.29
C ARG A 14 -7.55 -50.80 27.07
N PHE A 15 -6.38 -51.44 27.20
CA PHE A 15 -6.09 -52.84 27.61
C PHE A 15 -6.37 -54.06 26.71
N GLY A 16 -5.33 -54.90 26.62
CA GLY A 16 -5.37 -56.31 26.19
C GLY A 16 -3.96 -56.87 26.00
N THR A 17 -3.33 -57.38 27.06
CA THR A 17 -2.01 -58.01 27.08
C THR A 17 -2.10 -59.49 26.72
N ALA A 18 -1.22 -60.02 25.86
CA ALA A 18 -0.76 -61.42 25.94
C ALA A 18 0.53 -61.63 25.11
N LEU A 19 1.56 -62.14 25.80
CA LEU A 19 2.86 -62.58 25.28
C LEU A 19 2.75 -63.86 24.44
N VAL A 20 3.59 -63.99 23.40
CA VAL A 20 4.39 -65.20 23.14
C VAL A 20 5.75 -64.79 22.54
N CYS A 21 6.83 -65.21 23.20
CA CYS A 21 8.21 -65.09 22.74
C CYS A 21 8.52 -66.11 21.63
N ALA A 22 9.17 -65.65 20.55
CA ALA A 22 9.98 -66.51 19.70
C ALA A 22 11.29 -65.78 19.38
N ALA A 23 12.37 -66.27 19.97
CA ALA A 23 13.73 -65.81 19.73
C ALA A 23 14.17 -66.28 18.33
N LEU A 24 14.33 -65.33 17.41
CA LEU A 24 15.11 -65.49 16.20
C LEU A 24 16.28 -64.52 16.29
N ALA A 25 17.48 -65.06 16.46
CA ALA A 25 18.72 -64.35 16.32
C ALA A 25 18.88 -63.91 14.86
N LEU A 26 18.23 -62.80 14.50
CA LEU A 26 18.65 -62.01 13.36
C LEU A 26 19.86 -61.19 13.81
N VAL A 27 20.99 -61.41 13.14
CA VAL A 27 22.06 -60.43 13.06
C VAL A 27 21.41 -59.17 12.48
N ALA A 28 20.94 -58.28 13.35
CA ALA A 28 20.59 -56.94 12.98
C ALA A 28 21.90 -56.28 12.58
N THR A 29 22.21 -56.29 11.28
CA THR A 29 23.02 -55.20 10.73
C THR A 29 22.22 -53.95 11.04
N THR A 30 22.57 -53.29 12.15
CA THR A 30 22.16 -51.92 12.39
C THR A 30 22.76 -51.13 11.24
N THR A 31 21.99 -50.93 10.19
CA THR A 31 22.23 -49.85 9.23
C THR A 31 22.12 -48.58 10.05
N ARG A 32 23.23 -48.21 10.70
CA ARG A 32 23.39 -46.94 11.36
C ARG A 32 23.10 -45.92 10.26
N ALA A 33 22.08 -45.08 10.45
CA ALA A 33 21.93 -43.91 9.61
C ALA A 33 23.31 -43.25 9.54
N ALA A 34 23.82 -43.03 8.32
CA ALA A 34 25.16 -42.48 8.14
C ALA A 34 25.17 -41.09 8.80
N THR A 35 25.69 -41.02 10.02
CA THR A 35 25.94 -39.76 10.70
C THR A 35 27.16 -39.15 10.03
N LEU A 36 27.10 -37.85 9.74
CA LEU A 36 28.25 -37.10 9.25
C LEU A 36 29.46 -37.37 10.16
N ASP A 37 30.64 -37.61 9.57
CA ASP A 37 31.85 -37.84 10.34
C ASP A 37 32.09 -36.66 11.30
N ALA A 38 32.16 -36.94 12.59
CA ALA A 38 32.35 -35.93 13.63
C ALA A 38 33.63 -35.12 13.41
N ALA A 39 34.64 -35.68 12.74
CA ALA A 39 35.86 -34.97 12.38
C ALA A 39 35.64 -33.82 11.37
N LEU A 40 34.53 -33.83 10.62
CA LEU A 40 34.18 -32.78 9.67
C LEU A 40 33.51 -31.56 10.33
N LEU A 41 32.92 -31.75 11.52
CA LEU A 41 32.13 -30.70 12.20
C LEU A 41 32.91 -29.40 12.41
N PRO A 42 34.14 -29.39 12.97
CA PRO A 42 34.86 -28.14 13.22
C PRO A 42 35.14 -27.37 11.93
N LYS A 43 35.39 -28.08 10.83
CA LYS A 43 35.63 -27.47 9.52
C LYS A 43 34.34 -26.86 8.94
N ILE A 44 33.22 -27.56 9.07
CA ILE A 44 31.92 -27.09 8.59
C ILE A 44 31.47 -25.86 9.37
N GLU A 45 31.59 -25.89 10.69
CA GLU A 45 31.27 -24.76 11.56
C GLU A 45 32.16 -23.55 11.27
N ALA A 46 33.47 -23.75 11.09
CA ALA A 46 34.40 -22.66 10.79
C ALA A 46 34.21 -22.05 9.39
N ALA A 47 33.62 -22.80 8.45
CA ALA A 47 33.39 -22.37 7.07
C ALA A 47 31.94 -21.92 6.81
N THR A 48 31.04 -22.02 7.79
CA THR A 48 29.63 -21.63 7.66
C THR A 48 29.31 -20.48 8.60
N PHE A 49 28.59 -19.50 8.09
CA PHE A 49 28.32 -18.23 8.76
C PHE A 49 26.83 -17.94 8.76
N GLU A 50 26.36 -17.26 9.78
CA GLU A 50 25.07 -16.60 9.76
C GLU A 50 25.17 -15.31 8.94
N VAL A 51 24.16 -15.02 8.12
CA VAL A 51 24.00 -13.69 7.53
C VAL A 51 23.11 -12.87 8.44
N VAL A 52 23.63 -11.73 8.87
CA VAL A 52 23.00 -10.88 9.88
C VAL A 52 22.87 -9.43 9.41
N GLN A 53 21.84 -8.74 9.91
CA GLN A 53 21.71 -7.29 9.80
C GLN A 53 21.62 -6.66 11.17
N ALA A 54 22.34 -5.57 11.41
CA ALA A 54 22.29 -4.88 12.69
C ALA A 54 20.89 -4.33 12.94
N LYS A 55 20.35 -4.56 14.14
CA LYS A 55 19.09 -3.96 14.57
C LYS A 55 19.22 -2.43 14.58
N PRO A 56 18.13 -1.69 14.30
CA PRO A 56 18.12 -0.24 14.45
C PRO A 56 18.57 0.17 15.85
N ALA A 57 19.52 1.10 15.93
CA ALA A 57 20.01 1.62 17.20
C ALA A 57 18.96 2.50 17.91
N ASN A 58 18.10 3.16 17.12
CA ASN A 58 17.08 4.08 17.60
C ASN A 58 15.71 3.65 17.10
N ASP A 59 14.71 3.70 17.98
CA ASP A 59 13.30 3.56 17.62
C ASP A 59 12.67 4.96 17.58
N PRO A 60 12.26 5.48 16.40
CA PRO A 60 11.67 6.82 16.30
C PRO A 60 10.23 6.87 16.84
N LEU A 61 9.66 5.73 17.22
CA LEU A 61 8.27 5.60 17.61
C LEU A 61 8.06 5.86 19.10
N SER A 62 6.91 6.43 19.43
CA SER A 62 6.43 6.51 20.82
C SER A 62 5.32 5.50 21.04
N TYR A 63 5.24 4.94 22.24
CA TYR A 63 4.29 3.90 22.61
C TYR A 63 3.42 4.32 23.79
N GLU A 64 2.22 3.76 23.89
CA GLU A 64 1.30 4.06 25.00
C GLU A 64 1.84 3.63 26.38
N LYS A 65 2.76 2.65 26.38
CA LYS A 65 3.45 2.12 27.55
C LYS A 65 4.81 1.55 27.13
N PRO A 66 5.76 1.37 28.06
CA PRO A 66 7.02 0.69 27.75
C PRO A 66 6.78 -0.67 27.09
N LEU A 67 7.58 -0.99 26.07
CA LEU A 67 7.50 -2.29 25.40
C LEU A 67 7.91 -3.41 26.36
N PRO A 68 7.15 -4.52 26.45
CA PRO A 68 7.49 -5.65 27.32
C PRO A 68 8.57 -6.52 26.68
N LEU A 69 9.73 -5.92 26.37
CA LEU A 69 10.82 -6.60 25.67
C LEU A 69 11.40 -7.74 26.50
N ASP A 70 11.37 -7.64 27.83
CA ASP A 70 11.80 -8.64 28.79
C ASP A 70 11.06 -9.98 28.67
N LEU A 71 9.85 -9.98 28.09
CA LEU A 71 9.07 -11.18 27.80
C LEU A 71 9.50 -11.89 26.50
N LEU A 72 10.31 -11.25 25.65
CA LEU A 72 10.88 -11.90 24.48
C LEU A 72 11.96 -12.91 24.91
N PRO A 73 12.18 -13.98 24.11
CA PRO A 73 13.31 -14.88 24.32
C PRO A 73 14.62 -14.10 24.50
N TYR A 74 15.47 -14.54 25.44
CA TYR A 74 16.71 -13.85 25.82
C TYR A 74 17.52 -13.43 24.59
N GLN A 75 17.72 -14.36 23.66
CA GLN A 75 18.45 -14.13 22.42
C GLN A 75 17.81 -13.04 21.54
N GLU A 76 16.50 -13.06 21.34
CA GLU A 76 15.82 -12.03 20.55
C GLU A 76 15.98 -10.64 21.17
N ARG A 77 15.99 -10.54 22.50
CA ARG A 77 16.14 -9.28 23.23
C ARG A 77 17.58 -8.75 23.25
N THR A 78 18.58 -9.63 23.42
CA THR A 78 19.97 -9.21 23.68
C THR A 78 20.86 -9.21 22.44
N ASP A 79 20.49 -9.97 21.42
CA ASP A 79 21.25 -9.98 20.18
C ASP A 79 21.14 -8.62 19.47
N LYS A 80 22.27 -8.07 19.04
CA LYS A 80 22.34 -6.80 18.30
C LYS A 80 21.91 -6.94 16.84
N TYR A 81 21.65 -8.16 16.39
CA TYR A 81 21.40 -8.47 14.99
C TYR A 81 20.10 -9.25 14.76
N HIS A 82 19.53 -9.07 13.58
CA HIS A 82 18.54 -9.97 13.01
C HIS A 82 19.24 -10.99 12.11
N SER A 83 18.91 -12.26 12.32
CA SER A 83 19.29 -13.35 11.42
C SER A 83 18.45 -13.30 10.15
N ILE A 84 19.09 -13.27 8.98
CA ILE A 84 18.41 -13.20 7.69
C ILE A 84 18.76 -14.34 6.73
N GLY A 85 19.76 -15.16 7.05
CA GLY A 85 20.13 -16.34 6.26
C GLY A 85 21.44 -16.98 6.71
N THR A 86 22.01 -17.80 5.83
CA THR A 86 23.29 -18.49 6.02
C THR A 86 24.20 -18.22 4.82
N ALA A 87 25.52 -18.17 5.05
CA ALA A 87 26.53 -18.13 4.00
C ALA A 87 27.64 -19.14 4.31
N PHE A 88 28.48 -19.45 3.32
CA PHE A 88 29.61 -20.35 3.52
C PHE A 88 30.81 -20.00 2.63
N ALA A 89 32.00 -20.39 3.09
CA ALA A 89 33.27 -20.13 2.42
C ALA A 89 33.61 -21.24 1.41
N ILE A 90 34.01 -20.86 0.20
CA ILE A 90 34.34 -21.80 -0.91
C ILE A 90 35.80 -21.72 -1.37
N GLY A 91 36.64 -20.98 -0.66
CA GLY A 91 38.06 -20.79 -0.99
C GLY A 91 38.38 -19.52 -1.74
N ASN A 92 39.67 -19.17 -1.77
CA ASN A 92 40.21 -17.95 -2.38
C ASN A 92 39.56 -16.66 -1.85
N GLY A 93 39.21 -16.63 -0.56
CA GLY A 93 38.55 -15.48 0.07
C GLY A 93 37.10 -15.24 -0.36
N ARG A 94 36.46 -16.23 -1.01
CA ARG A 94 35.09 -16.11 -1.53
C ARG A 94 34.08 -16.83 -0.64
N TYR A 95 32.91 -16.20 -0.57
CA TYR A 95 31.76 -16.63 0.21
C TYR A 95 30.52 -16.67 -0.67
N VAL A 96 29.59 -17.56 -0.35
CA VAL A 96 28.35 -17.77 -1.10
C VAL A 96 27.16 -17.64 -0.16
N THR A 97 26.10 -16.99 -0.64
CA THR A 97 24.76 -17.06 -0.05
C THR A 97 23.71 -16.98 -1.16
N ALA A 98 22.43 -17.02 -0.79
CA ALA A 98 21.32 -16.82 -1.71
C ALA A 98 21.21 -15.35 -2.13
N GLY A 99 20.78 -15.10 -3.35
CA GLY A 99 20.60 -13.73 -3.87
C GLY A 99 19.60 -12.93 -3.04
N HIS A 100 18.47 -13.53 -2.69
CA HIS A 100 17.42 -12.90 -1.87
C HIS A 100 17.88 -12.58 -0.44
N VAL A 101 18.82 -13.36 0.12
CA VAL A 101 19.40 -13.08 1.44
C VAL A 101 20.22 -11.80 1.38
N LEU A 102 21.04 -11.61 0.34
CA LEU A 102 21.75 -10.34 0.16
C LEU A 102 20.76 -9.19 -0.09
N LEU A 103 19.78 -9.38 -0.97
CA LEU A 103 18.81 -8.34 -1.33
C LEU A 103 17.89 -7.90 -0.18
N ALA A 104 17.78 -8.66 0.91
CA ALA A 104 17.14 -8.18 2.15
C ALA A 104 17.81 -6.90 2.72
N GLY A 105 19.06 -6.62 2.32
CA GLY A 105 19.78 -5.39 2.63
C GLY A 105 19.53 -4.21 1.69
N LEU A 106 18.86 -4.42 0.54
CA LEU A 106 18.54 -3.34 -0.38
C LEU A 106 17.56 -2.37 0.30
N ASP A 107 17.93 -1.09 0.38
CA ASP A 107 17.16 0.00 1.01
C ASP A 107 16.69 -0.25 2.46
N SER A 108 17.21 -1.28 3.13
CA SER A 108 16.75 -1.72 4.45
C SER A 108 16.86 -0.61 5.50
N LEU A 109 15.90 -0.59 6.44
CA LEU A 109 15.96 0.25 7.65
C LEU A 109 16.88 -0.34 8.73
N TRP A 110 17.48 -1.50 8.46
CA TRP A 110 18.46 -2.17 9.31
C TRP A 110 19.89 -1.93 8.78
N GLY A 111 20.90 -2.42 9.50
CA GLY A 111 22.28 -2.37 9.04
C GLY A 111 22.51 -3.20 7.75
N PRO A 112 23.61 -2.93 7.02
CA PRO A 112 23.98 -3.75 5.86
C PRO A 112 24.21 -5.22 6.28
N PRO A 113 23.91 -6.18 5.39
CA PRO A 113 24.23 -7.58 5.64
C PRO A 113 25.72 -7.81 5.93
N ALA A 114 26.00 -8.64 6.93
CA ALA A 114 27.34 -9.08 7.33
C ALA A 114 27.33 -10.56 7.70
N LEU A 115 28.51 -11.18 7.75
CA LEU A 115 28.65 -12.56 8.21
C LEU A 115 28.97 -12.60 9.70
N ARG A 116 28.33 -13.51 10.43
CA ARG A 116 28.65 -13.80 11.84
C ARG A 116 29.09 -15.25 12.01
N ASP A 117 30.25 -15.45 12.63
CA ASP A 117 30.75 -16.80 12.96
C ASP A 117 30.16 -17.35 14.27
N GLY A 118 30.47 -18.61 14.58
CA GLY A 118 30.03 -19.27 15.82
C GLY A 118 30.60 -18.66 17.12
N ALA A 119 31.66 -17.85 17.02
CA ALA A 119 32.21 -17.10 18.15
C ALA A 119 31.56 -15.71 18.31
N GLY A 120 30.69 -15.31 17.38
CA GLY A 120 29.99 -14.03 17.38
C GLY A 120 30.75 -12.89 16.72
N HIS A 121 31.90 -13.14 16.09
CA HIS A 121 32.60 -12.11 15.32
C HIS A 121 31.82 -11.78 14.05
N VAL A 122 31.76 -10.49 13.72
CA VAL A 122 31.00 -9.98 12.57
C VAL A 122 31.95 -9.44 11.52
N TYR A 123 31.78 -9.92 10.29
CA TYR A 123 32.63 -9.63 9.15
C TYR A 123 31.81 -8.91 8.06
N PRO A 124 32.11 -7.63 7.78
CA PRO A 124 31.42 -6.88 6.73
C PRO A 124 31.70 -7.46 5.33
N ILE A 125 30.67 -7.50 4.50
CA ILE A 125 30.81 -7.79 3.06
C ILE A 125 31.58 -6.64 2.40
N ALA A 126 32.63 -6.97 1.66
CA ALA A 126 33.42 -6.01 0.90
C ALA A 126 32.86 -5.82 -0.51
N LYS A 127 33.00 -6.84 -1.36
CA LYS A 127 32.66 -6.76 -2.78
C LYS A 127 31.81 -7.93 -3.23
N VAL A 128 30.83 -7.66 -4.08
CA VAL A 128 30.06 -8.65 -4.82
C VAL A 128 30.82 -8.99 -6.10
N GLU A 129 31.12 -10.27 -6.33
CA GLU A 129 31.93 -10.75 -7.47
C GLU A 129 31.09 -11.47 -8.54
N LYS A 130 30.04 -12.18 -8.13
CA LYS A 130 29.08 -12.81 -9.03
C LYS A 130 27.68 -12.68 -8.47
N PHE A 131 26.70 -12.40 -9.31
CA PHE A 131 25.30 -12.38 -8.90
C PHE A 131 24.40 -12.87 -10.03
N ALA A 132 23.39 -13.68 -9.71
CA ALA A 132 22.36 -14.05 -10.67
C ALA A 132 20.99 -14.08 -9.99
N LEU A 133 20.12 -13.12 -10.35
CA LEU A 133 18.79 -12.97 -9.75
C LEU A 133 17.94 -14.23 -9.91
N ARG A 134 17.85 -14.78 -11.12
CA ARG A 134 16.99 -15.94 -11.44
C ARG A 134 17.49 -17.25 -10.82
N ARG A 135 18.81 -17.41 -10.74
CA ARG A 135 19.45 -18.57 -10.06
C ARG A 135 19.56 -18.37 -8.55
N ASP A 136 19.23 -17.18 -8.06
CA ASP A 136 19.17 -16.81 -6.66
C ASP A 136 20.46 -17.11 -5.88
N PHE A 137 21.60 -16.69 -6.41
CA PHE A 137 22.87 -16.78 -5.70
C PHE A 137 23.69 -15.49 -5.79
N VAL A 138 24.59 -15.34 -4.84
CA VAL A 138 25.64 -14.33 -4.86
C VAL A 138 26.97 -14.89 -4.35
N VAL A 139 28.06 -14.45 -4.98
CA VAL A 139 29.44 -14.69 -4.54
C VAL A 139 30.05 -13.35 -4.16
N PHE A 140 30.66 -13.27 -2.99
CA PHE A 140 31.22 -12.03 -2.46
C PHE A 140 32.48 -12.29 -1.62
N THR A 141 33.19 -11.21 -1.31
CA THR A 141 34.35 -11.18 -0.41
C THR A 141 34.03 -10.42 0.87
N LEU A 142 34.84 -10.63 1.91
CA LEU A 142 34.75 -9.90 3.18
C LEU A 142 35.84 -8.83 3.26
N ALA A 143 35.54 -7.72 3.95
CA ALA A 143 36.51 -6.65 4.18
C ALA A 143 37.70 -7.14 5.02
N THR A 144 37.40 -7.96 6.02
CA THR A 144 38.38 -8.63 6.88
C THR A 144 37.97 -10.08 7.01
N PRO A 145 38.54 -11.02 6.24
CA PRO A 145 38.16 -12.43 6.35
C PRO A 145 38.65 -13.07 7.66
N PRO A 146 37.99 -14.13 8.16
CA PRO A 146 38.44 -14.87 9.34
C PRO A 146 39.83 -15.45 9.16
N ALA A 147 40.65 -15.39 10.22
CA ALA A 147 42.03 -15.89 10.21
C ALA A 147 42.14 -17.41 9.97
N SER A 148 41.08 -18.18 10.28
CA SER A 148 41.06 -19.63 10.07
C SER A 148 41.21 -20.02 8.59
N GLY A 149 40.74 -19.18 7.67
CA GLY A 149 40.69 -19.49 6.24
C GLY A 149 39.93 -20.79 5.92
N ALA A 150 39.03 -21.24 6.81
CA ALA A 150 38.30 -22.48 6.65
C ALA A 150 37.35 -22.41 5.45
N THR A 151 37.30 -23.49 4.67
CA THR A 151 36.58 -23.54 3.39
C THR A 151 35.96 -24.91 3.18
N LEU A 152 34.87 -24.95 2.42
CA LEU A 152 34.22 -26.19 2.00
C LEU A 152 34.64 -26.53 0.56
N ALA A 153 35.00 -27.79 0.34
CA ALA A 153 35.24 -28.30 -1.00
C ALA A 153 33.91 -28.41 -1.76
N LEU A 154 33.94 -28.30 -3.08
CA LEU A 154 32.76 -28.31 -3.92
C LEU A 154 32.68 -29.63 -4.70
N ASP A 155 31.48 -30.19 -4.85
CA ASP A 155 31.19 -31.30 -5.76
C ASP A 155 30.06 -30.92 -6.74
N PRO A 156 30.38 -30.60 -8.00
CA PRO A 156 29.38 -30.18 -8.98
C PRO A 156 28.58 -31.35 -9.58
N ARG A 157 28.87 -32.61 -9.23
CA ARG A 157 28.22 -33.79 -9.82
C ARG A 157 27.63 -34.72 -8.75
N PRO A 158 26.72 -34.23 -7.89
CA PRO A 158 26.05 -35.07 -6.91
C PRO A 158 25.21 -36.15 -7.58
N GLN A 159 25.10 -37.31 -6.92
CA GLN A 159 24.23 -38.39 -7.38
C GLN A 159 22.92 -38.41 -6.57
N PRO A 160 21.75 -38.53 -7.21
CA PRO A 160 20.50 -38.76 -6.50
C PRO A 160 20.56 -40.01 -5.61
N ASN A 161 19.62 -40.08 -4.67
CA ASN A 161 19.52 -41.14 -3.68
C ASN A 161 20.75 -41.25 -2.76
N THR A 162 21.40 -40.12 -2.46
CA THR A 162 22.52 -40.03 -1.52
C THR A 162 22.17 -39.18 -0.30
N THR A 163 22.75 -39.53 0.86
CA THR A 163 22.58 -38.73 2.07
C THR A 163 23.18 -37.35 1.87
N VAL A 164 22.43 -36.34 2.26
CA VAL A 164 22.87 -34.95 2.25
C VAL A 164 22.58 -34.28 3.57
N TYR A 165 23.31 -33.22 3.87
CA TYR A 165 23.17 -32.45 5.09
C TYR A 165 22.91 -30.99 4.74
N ALA A 166 21.76 -30.47 5.15
CA ALA A 166 21.48 -29.04 5.07
C ALA A 166 22.09 -28.37 6.31
N VAL A 167 23.01 -27.43 6.07
CA VAL A 167 23.67 -26.66 7.11
C VAL A 167 23.15 -25.24 7.10
N GLY A 168 22.71 -24.76 8.25
CA GLY A 168 22.23 -23.40 8.42
C GLY A 168 22.34 -22.93 9.86
N ASN A 169 22.36 -21.62 10.08
CA ASN A 169 22.29 -21.10 11.44
C ASN A 169 20.83 -21.01 11.89
N ALA A 170 20.51 -21.61 13.04
CA ALA A 170 19.17 -21.57 13.61
C ALA A 170 18.95 -20.29 14.44
N LEU A 171 18.79 -19.16 13.74
CA LEU A 171 18.39 -17.87 14.32
C LEU A 171 19.26 -17.43 15.51
N GLY A 172 20.58 -17.65 15.41
CA GLY A 172 21.57 -17.29 16.42
C GLY A 172 21.87 -18.40 17.43
N THR A 173 21.19 -19.55 17.41
CA THR A 173 21.46 -20.67 18.33
C THR A 173 22.68 -21.51 17.93
N GLY A 174 23.32 -21.19 16.80
CA GLY A 174 24.51 -21.86 16.29
C GLY A 174 24.27 -22.56 14.95
N ILE A 175 25.32 -23.17 14.41
CA ILE A 175 25.24 -23.97 13.19
C ILE A 175 24.47 -25.25 13.47
N VAL A 176 23.40 -25.47 12.72
CA VAL A 176 22.57 -26.66 12.79
C VAL A 176 22.75 -27.45 11.50
N ILE A 177 23.08 -28.71 11.67
CA ILE A 177 23.23 -29.69 10.59
C ILE A 177 22.05 -30.63 10.65
N ARG A 178 21.33 -30.76 9.53
CA ARG A 178 20.17 -31.66 9.42
C ARG A 178 20.39 -32.62 8.27
N ASP A 179 20.27 -33.90 8.54
CA ASP A 179 20.41 -34.95 7.53
C ASP A 179 19.11 -35.15 6.73
N GLY A 180 19.28 -35.72 5.54
CA GLY A 180 18.20 -36.15 4.68
C GLY A 180 18.76 -36.81 3.43
N LEU A 181 17.93 -36.91 2.39
CA LEU A 181 18.25 -37.57 1.14
C LEU A 181 18.13 -36.57 -0.01
N TYR A 182 19.10 -36.53 -0.91
CA TYR A 182 18.94 -35.91 -2.22
C TYR A 182 18.09 -36.85 -3.08
N THR A 183 16.83 -36.49 -3.33
CA THR A 183 15.81 -37.41 -3.86
C THR A 183 15.72 -37.38 -5.38
N SER A 184 15.74 -36.20 -5.98
CA SER A 184 15.46 -36.02 -7.42
C SER A 184 15.89 -34.65 -7.92
N ASP A 185 15.95 -34.52 -9.24
CA ASP A 185 16.10 -33.24 -9.92
C ASP A 185 14.75 -32.72 -10.40
N THR A 186 14.52 -31.41 -10.29
CA THR A 186 13.30 -30.77 -10.84
C THR A 186 13.68 -29.59 -11.71
N PRO A 187 13.23 -29.51 -12.99
CA PRO A 187 13.50 -28.36 -13.84
C PRO A 187 13.05 -27.05 -13.18
N GLU A 188 13.80 -25.98 -13.42
CA GLU A 188 13.34 -24.65 -13.03
C GLU A 188 12.01 -24.29 -13.74
N PRO A 189 11.01 -23.70 -13.04
CA PRO A 189 9.65 -23.62 -13.59
C PRO A 189 9.47 -22.74 -14.82
N GLN A 190 10.34 -21.74 -15.04
CA GLN A 190 10.10 -20.74 -16.07
C GLN A 190 10.55 -21.23 -17.46
N ASP A 191 11.75 -21.80 -17.59
CA ASP A 191 12.25 -22.29 -18.89
C ASP A 191 12.98 -23.64 -18.79
N GLY A 192 13.04 -24.27 -17.61
CA GLY A 192 13.79 -25.51 -17.41
C GLY A 192 15.30 -25.36 -17.64
N ALA A 193 15.82 -24.13 -17.53
CA ALA A 193 17.19 -23.77 -17.91
C ALA A 193 18.27 -24.41 -17.01
N TRP A 194 17.89 -24.89 -15.83
CA TRP A 194 18.65 -25.76 -14.96
C TRP A 194 17.69 -26.69 -14.22
N LYS A 195 18.25 -27.62 -13.44
CA LYS A 195 17.47 -28.45 -12.53
C LYS A 195 17.84 -28.14 -11.09
N TRP A 196 16.84 -27.96 -10.25
CA TRP A 196 16.99 -27.86 -8.80
C TRP A 196 17.22 -29.23 -8.18
N LEU A 197 18.11 -29.31 -7.20
CA LEU A 197 18.24 -30.48 -6.35
C LEU A 197 17.07 -30.51 -5.37
N ARG A 198 16.28 -31.59 -5.35
CA ARG A 198 15.22 -31.84 -4.36
C ARG A 198 15.77 -32.68 -3.22
N PHE A 199 15.60 -32.24 -1.97
CA PHE A 199 16.11 -32.99 -0.82
C PHE A 199 15.14 -32.99 0.37
N SER A 200 15.23 -34.01 1.23
CA SER A 200 14.32 -34.20 2.37
C SER A 200 14.83 -33.64 3.70
N ALA A 201 16.11 -33.26 3.79
CA ALA A 201 16.66 -32.68 5.02
C ALA A 201 15.87 -31.44 5.44
N ALA A 202 15.45 -31.35 6.69
CA ALA A 202 14.49 -30.33 7.09
C ALA A 202 15.06 -28.91 6.97
N ALA A 203 14.53 -28.08 6.07
CA ALA A 203 14.87 -26.66 5.98
C ALA A 203 13.85 -25.79 6.74
N SER A 204 14.36 -24.80 7.46
CA SER A 204 13.59 -23.76 8.14
C SER A 204 14.13 -22.37 7.76
N PRO A 205 13.36 -21.29 8.00
CA PRO A 205 13.91 -19.93 7.91
C PRO A 205 15.24 -19.83 8.66
N GLY A 206 16.26 -19.26 8.02
CA GLY A 206 17.65 -19.26 8.48
C GLY A 206 18.59 -20.15 7.65
N ASN A 207 18.10 -21.26 7.07
CA ASN A 207 18.93 -22.14 6.24
C ASN A 207 19.17 -21.62 4.81
N SER A 208 18.36 -20.66 4.35
CA SER A 208 18.50 -20.07 3.01
C SER A 208 19.89 -19.46 2.82
N GLY A 209 20.53 -19.79 1.70
CA GLY A 209 21.91 -19.46 1.38
C GLY A 209 22.97 -20.39 1.95
N GLY A 210 22.60 -21.31 2.86
CA GLY A 210 23.52 -22.29 3.46
C GLY A 210 23.90 -23.42 2.51
N PRO A 211 24.99 -24.16 2.82
CA PRO A 211 25.44 -25.25 1.97
C PRO A 211 24.60 -26.52 2.19
N LEU A 212 24.31 -27.20 1.08
CA LEU A 212 23.89 -28.59 1.07
C LEU A 212 25.14 -29.46 0.88
N LEU A 213 25.45 -30.31 1.85
CA LEU A 213 26.67 -31.12 1.89
C LEU A 213 26.40 -32.59 1.54
N ASP A 214 27.36 -33.26 0.92
CA ASP A 214 27.41 -34.72 0.83
C ASP A 214 27.97 -35.36 2.12
N GLN A 215 28.06 -36.69 2.15
CA GLN A 215 28.64 -37.46 3.27
C GLN A 215 30.13 -37.17 3.53
N GLN A 216 30.84 -36.58 2.57
CA GLN A 216 32.24 -36.19 2.68
C GLN A 216 32.41 -34.72 3.09
N GLY A 217 31.31 -34.01 3.36
CA GLY A 217 31.31 -32.59 3.72
C GLY A 217 31.61 -31.65 2.55
N LYS A 218 31.44 -32.11 1.30
CA LYS A 218 31.56 -31.26 0.11
C LYS A 218 30.22 -30.63 -0.24
N VAL A 219 30.25 -29.38 -0.68
CA VAL A 219 29.06 -28.65 -1.10
C VAL A 219 28.58 -29.17 -2.45
N VAL A 220 27.35 -29.68 -2.47
CA VAL A 220 26.66 -30.10 -3.70
C VAL A 220 25.66 -29.04 -4.19
N GLY A 221 25.23 -28.13 -3.31
CA GLY A 221 24.35 -27.04 -3.68
C GLY A 221 24.16 -25.96 -2.61
N VAL A 222 23.41 -24.91 -2.97
CA VAL A 222 23.01 -23.79 -2.09
C VAL A 222 21.52 -23.96 -1.75
N VAL A 223 21.17 -24.04 -0.47
CA VAL A 223 19.77 -24.18 -0.02
C VAL A 223 19.02 -22.87 -0.26
N LEU A 224 17.87 -22.88 -0.94
CA LEU A 224 17.16 -21.63 -1.29
C LEU A 224 15.74 -21.56 -0.74
N MET A 225 14.93 -22.60 -0.96
CA MET A 225 13.50 -22.54 -0.69
C MET A 225 12.92 -23.90 -0.26
N LYS A 226 11.85 -23.86 0.52
CA LYS A 226 11.03 -25.02 0.88
C LYS A 226 9.96 -25.25 -0.18
N SER A 227 9.63 -26.52 -0.45
CA SER A 227 8.49 -26.87 -1.31
C SER A 227 7.16 -26.48 -0.64
N ALA A 228 6.24 -25.85 -1.39
CA ALA A 228 4.95 -25.45 -0.87
C ALA A 228 4.04 -26.64 -0.51
N ASN A 229 4.12 -27.73 -1.27
CA ASN A 229 3.14 -28.82 -1.24
C ASN A 229 3.70 -30.16 -0.74
N GLU A 230 4.99 -30.22 -0.38
CA GLU A 230 5.67 -31.48 -0.03
C GLU A 230 6.72 -31.25 1.05
N ASN A 231 7.10 -32.32 1.76
CA ASN A 231 8.21 -32.31 2.72
C ASN A 231 9.59 -32.40 2.02
N LEU A 232 9.77 -31.64 0.94
CA LEU A 232 11.02 -31.52 0.20
C LEU A 232 11.45 -30.05 0.13
N ASN A 233 12.73 -29.83 -0.12
CA ASN A 233 13.36 -28.52 -0.24
C ASN A 233 14.15 -28.45 -1.55
N TYR A 234 14.45 -27.24 -1.99
CA TYR A 234 15.19 -26.98 -3.23
C TYR A 234 16.56 -26.37 -2.93
N ALA A 235 17.59 -26.89 -3.59
CA ALA A 235 18.91 -26.29 -3.62
C ALA A 235 19.36 -26.03 -5.07
N LEU A 236 20.06 -24.90 -5.29
CA LEU A 236 20.78 -24.65 -6.54
C LEU A 236 21.98 -25.60 -6.59
N PRO A 237 22.15 -26.43 -7.64
CA PRO A 237 23.37 -27.21 -7.80
C PRO A 237 24.60 -26.30 -7.82
N ILE A 238 25.67 -26.66 -7.11
CA ILE A 238 26.87 -25.82 -7.02
C ILE A 238 27.55 -25.63 -8.39
N GLY A 239 27.32 -26.56 -9.33
CA GLY A 239 27.75 -26.45 -10.71
C GLY A 239 27.19 -25.21 -11.43
N GLU A 240 25.96 -24.77 -11.13
CA GLU A 240 25.37 -23.56 -11.73
C GLU A 240 26.15 -22.30 -11.33
N LEU A 241 26.62 -22.24 -10.07
CA LEU A 241 27.43 -21.14 -9.57
C LEU A 241 28.83 -21.13 -10.19
N LEU A 242 29.42 -22.31 -10.38
CA LEU A 242 30.74 -22.46 -11.01
C LEU A 242 30.71 -22.07 -12.49
N ASN A 243 29.66 -22.47 -13.21
CA ASN A 243 29.47 -22.19 -14.63
C ASN A 243 28.99 -20.76 -14.90
N ALA A 244 28.49 -20.05 -13.89
CA ALA A 244 28.10 -18.66 -14.03
C ALA A 244 29.32 -17.79 -14.39
N PRO A 245 29.18 -16.87 -15.37
CA PRO A 245 30.27 -16.00 -15.76
C PRO A 245 30.82 -15.23 -14.55
N ALA A 246 32.15 -15.04 -14.54
CA ALA A 246 32.79 -14.18 -13.57
C ALA A 246 32.46 -12.71 -13.86
N ASP A 247 32.67 -11.86 -12.85
CA ASP A 247 32.73 -10.40 -13.01
C ASP A 247 31.45 -9.76 -13.58
N THR A 248 30.30 -10.40 -13.35
CA THR A 248 28.99 -9.89 -13.80
C THR A 248 27.86 -10.18 -12.83
N ALA A 249 26.96 -9.20 -12.69
CA ALA A 249 25.64 -9.38 -12.12
C ALA A 249 24.63 -9.58 -13.26
N ARG A 250 23.85 -10.66 -13.21
CA ARG A 250 22.77 -10.94 -14.16
C ARG A 250 21.42 -10.84 -13.48
N MET A 251 20.56 -9.96 -13.98
CA MET A 251 19.20 -9.76 -13.52
C MET A 251 18.25 -10.27 -14.59
N SER A 252 17.62 -11.41 -14.33
CA SER A 252 16.57 -11.94 -15.20
C SER A 252 15.34 -12.26 -14.34
N ALA A 253 14.20 -11.67 -14.70
CA ALA A 253 12.92 -11.92 -14.05
C ALA A 253 11.78 -11.68 -15.04
N ARG A 254 10.69 -12.44 -14.91
CA ARG A 254 9.42 -12.15 -15.58
C ARG A 254 8.47 -11.58 -14.54
N GLY A 255 7.74 -10.53 -14.89
CA GLY A 255 6.81 -9.90 -13.97
C GLY A 255 5.66 -9.21 -14.70
N SER A 256 4.58 -9.00 -13.97
CA SER A 256 3.41 -8.26 -14.42
C SER A 256 3.28 -7.00 -13.58
N TYR A 257 3.11 -5.86 -14.22
CA TYR A 257 2.81 -4.59 -13.55
C TYR A 257 1.30 -4.34 -13.63
N GLN A 258 0.71 -3.95 -12.51
CA GLN A 258 -0.72 -3.65 -12.39
C GLN A 258 -0.92 -2.45 -11.46
N LEU A 259 -1.80 -1.53 -11.87
CA LEU A 259 -2.31 -0.48 -10.99
C LEU A 259 -3.57 -0.96 -10.27
N ASP A 260 -3.72 -0.60 -8.99
CA ASP A 260 -4.89 -0.94 -8.17
C ASP A 260 -6.16 -0.15 -8.56
N LEU A 261 -6.30 0.22 -9.83
CA LEU A 261 -7.43 0.92 -10.43
C LEU A 261 -8.22 0.02 -11.38
N PHE A 262 -7.60 -1.01 -11.95
CA PHE A 262 -8.19 -1.91 -12.94
C PHE A 262 -7.41 -3.23 -13.02
N THR A 263 -7.92 -4.19 -13.78
CA THR A 263 -7.36 -5.56 -13.90
C THR A 263 -6.37 -5.75 -15.05
N ALA A 264 -6.21 -4.77 -15.93
CA ALA A 264 -5.22 -4.82 -17.00
C ALA A 264 -3.78 -4.85 -16.43
N VAL A 265 -2.92 -5.63 -17.08
CA VAL A 265 -1.53 -5.82 -16.66
C VAL A 265 -0.57 -5.57 -17.82
N SER A 266 0.61 -5.03 -17.53
CA SER A 266 1.73 -5.00 -18.48
C SER A 266 2.70 -6.11 -18.11
N ASN A 267 2.82 -7.11 -18.99
CA ASN A 267 3.78 -8.19 -18.80
C ASN A 267 5.14 -7.79 -19.38
N GLY A 268 6.19 -8.02 -18.61
CA GLY A 268 7.55 -7.68 -18.99
C GLY A 268 8.56 -8.72 -18.55
N ASN A 269 9.71 -8.68 -19.23
CA ASN A 269 10.90 -9.40 -18.83
C ASN A 269 11.97 -8.37 -18.47
N LEU A 270 12.47 -8.43 -17.24
CA LEU A 270 13.73 -7.81 -16.86
C LEU A 270 14.85 -8.70 -17.42
N ASP A 271 15.68 -8.14 -18.29
CA ASP A 271 16.94 -8.74 -18.71
C ASP A 271 18.01 -7.64 -18.69
N ALA A 272 18.77 -7.60 -17.60
CA ALA A 272 19.79 -6.60 -17.37
C ALA A 272 21.05 -7.25 -16.82
N HIS A 273 22.19 -6.62 -17.08
CA HIS A 273 23.45 -7.00 -16.49
C HIS A 273 24.33 -5.77 -16.24
N PHE A 274 25.25 -5.90 -15.29
CA PHE A 274 26.28 -4.90 -15.03
C PHE A 274 27.57 -5.58 -14.55
N ALA A 275 28.68 -4.84 -14.65
CA ALA A 275 30.01 -5.34 -14.33
C ALA A 275 30.22 -5.47 -12.80
N LEU A 276 30.97 -6.49 -12.41
CA LEU A 276 31.48 -6.75 -11.06
C LEU A 276 33.01 -6.88 -11.14
N PRO A 277 33.77 -6.79 -10.03
CA PRO A 277 33.31 -6.61 -8.66
C PRO A 277 32.90 -5.19 -8.33
N LEU A 278 31.86 -5.05 -7.50
CA LEU A 278 31.43 -3.78 -6.90
C LEU A 278 31.42 -3.90 -5.39
N ASP A 279 31.69 -2.80 -4.68
CA ASP A 279 31.36 -2.76 -3.26
C ASP A 279 29.84 -2.91 -3.03
N LEU A 280 29.44 -3.33 -1.83
CA LEU A 280 28.04 -3.65 -1.55
C LEU A 280 27.09 -2.47 -1.83
N ALA A 281 27.49 -1.24 -1.50
CA ALA A 281 26.65 -0.06 -1.71
C ALA A 281 26.52 0.27 -3.21
N ALA A 282 27.60 0.14 -3.98
CA ALA A 282 27.59 0.29 -5.43
C ALA A 282 26.74 -0.80 -6.10
N PHE A 283 26.84 -2.05 -5.64
CA PHE A 283 25.99 -3.15 -6.10
C PHE A 283 24.49 -2.81 -5.91
N TYR A 284 24.09 -2.34 -4.73
CA TYR A 284 22.70 -1.96 -4.47
C TYR A 284 22.24 -0.78 -5.33
N ARG A 285 23.08 0.25 -5.53
CA ARG A 285 22.75 1.37 -6.43
C ARG A 285 22.51 0.90 -7.86
N GLU A 286 23.40 0.04 -8.38
CA GLU A 286 23.24 -0.54 -9.72
C GLU A 286 21.98 -1.41 -9.78
N PHE A 287 21.84 -2.41 -8.90
CA PHE A 287 20.67 -3.29 -8.87
C PHE A 287 19.36 -2.49 -8.81
N GLY A 288 19.26 -1.54 -7.86
CA GLY A 288 18.08 -0.69 -7.68
C GLY A 288 17.77 0.14 -8.92
N ALA A 289 18.78 0.78 -9.54
CA ALA A 289 18.58 1.58 -10.74
C ALA A 289 18.01 0.76 -11.93
N ARG A 290 18.45 -0.49 -12.10
CA ARG A 290 17.97 -1.34 -13.21
C ARG A 290 16.57 -1.88 -12.91
N PHE A 291 16.28 -2.22 -11.66
CA PHE A 291 14.94 -2.62 -11.24
C PHE A 291 13.93 -1.46 -11.39
N SER A 292 14.26 -0.27 -10.88
CA SER A 292 13.44 0.94 -11.03
C SER A 292 13.19 1.30 -12.50
N ALA A 293 14.22 1.27 -13.35
CA ALA A 293 14.06 1.53 -14.79
C ALA A 293 13.13 0.51 -15.47
N TYR A 294 13.17 -0.75 -15.03
CA TYR A 294 12.24 -1.78 -15.52
C TYR A 294 10.80 -1.51 -15.05
N SER A 295 10.58 -1.21 -13.77
CA SER A 295 9.27 -0.86 -13.23
C SER A 295 8.66 0.35 -13.93
N GLU A 296 9.43 1.43 -14.11
CA GLU A 296 9.02 2.63 -14.84
C GLU A 296 8.59 2.27 -16.27
N LYS A 297 9.38 1.46 -16.99
CA LYS A 297 9.04 1.03 -18.35
C LYS A 297 7.71 0.24 -18.37
N GLN A 298 7.48 -0.65 -17.41
CA GLN A 298 6.22 -1.41 -17.35
C GLN A 298 5.03 -0.53 -16.98
N PHE A 299 5.20 0.40 -16.07
CA PHE A 299 4.21 1.39 -15.70
C PHE A 299 3.81 2.26 -16.91
N GLN A 300 4.79 2.81 -17.63
CA GLN A 300 4.52 3.61 -18.84
C GLN A 300 3.88 2.77 -19.95
N SER A 301 4.31 1.52 -20.13
CA SER A 301 3.69 0.59 -21.08
C SER A 301 2.23 0.32 -20.74
N LEU A 302 1.92 0.11 -19.46
CA LEU A 302 0.54 -0.07 -18.98
C LEU A 302 -0.32 1.16 -19.26
N LEU A 303 0.16 2.36 -18.91
CA LEU A 303 -0.58 3.60 -19.14
C LEU A 303 -0.77 3.89 -20.64
N ALA A 304 0.24 3.63 -21.47
CA ALA A 304 0.14 3.79 -22.91
C ALA A 304 -0.90 2.83 -23.51
N HIS A 305 -0.87 1.56 -23.11
CA HIS A 305 -1.83 0.55 -23.54
C HIS A 305 -3.27 0.87 -23.13
N GLU A 306 -3.44 1.37 -21.90
CA GLU A 306 -4.75 1.69 -21.34
C GLU A 306 -5.22 3.12 -21.66
N SER A 307 -4.40 3.96 -22.30
CA SER A 307 -4.67 5.40 -22.47
C SER A 307 -6.06 5.74 -23.04
N ALA A 308 -6.55 4.95 -23.99
CA ALA A 308 -7.88 5.12 -24.60
C ALA A 308 -9.04 4.70 -23.68
N ASN A 309 -8.78 3.86 -22.68
CA ASN A 309 -9.75 3.30 -21.74
C ASN A 309 -9.54 3.79 -20.29
N LEU A 310 -8.51 4.60 -20.05
CA LEU A 310 -8.16 5.18 -18.77
C LEU A 310 -9.10 6.34 -18.45
N PHE A 311 -9.73 6.34 -17.28
CA PHE A 311 -10.64 7.41 -16.90
C PHE A 311 -9.95 8.79 -17.00
N PRO A 312 -10.63 9.81 -17.56
CA PRO A 312 -12.03 9.83 -18.01
C PRO A 312 -12.28 9.47 -19.48
N ASN A 313 -11.32 8.85 -20.16
CA ASN A 313 -11.49 8.41 -21.55
C ASN A 313 -12.23 7.07 -21.65
N GLY A 314 -12.62 6.71 -22.87
CA GLY A 314 -13.21 5.41 -23.18
C GLY A 314 -14.69 5.29 -22.83
N ALA A 315 -15.34 4.29 -23.40
CA ALA A 315 -16.79 4.08 -23.24
C ALA A 315 -17.19 3.84 -21.77
N GLY A 316 -16.36 3.11 -21.03
CA GLY A 316 -16.61 2.80 -19.62
C GLY A 316 -16.59 4.01 -18.67
N SER A 317 -16.13 5.18 -19.12
CA SER A 317 -16.16 6.40 -18.30
C SER A 317 -17.50 7.12 -18.34
N ARG A 318 -18.36 6.82 -19.33
CA ARG A 318 -19.58 7.59 -19.60
C ARG A 318 -20.48 7.69 -18.39
N ARG A 319 -20.73 6.58 -17.69
CA ARG A 319 -21.67 6.58 -16.56
C ARG A 319 -21.24 7.53 -15.45
N LEU A 320 -19.96 7.52 -15.08
CA LEU A 320 -19.40 8.40 -14.04
C LEU A 320 -19.36 9.88 -14.49
N LEU A 321 -19.12 10.16 -15.77
CA LEU A 321 -19.09 11.54 -16.31
C LEU A 321 -20.47 12.21 -16.30
N TYR A 322 -21.53 11.46 -16.56
CA TYR A 322 -22.90 12.00 -16.62
C TYR A 322 -23.68 11.86 -15.31
N GLN A 323 -23.23 11.02 -14.37
CA GLN A 323 -23.84 10.88 -13.05
C GLN A 323 -23.85 12.20 -12.28
N GLN A 324 -24.98 12.50 -11.64
CA GLN A 324 -25.09 13.64 -10.73
C GLN A 324 -24.00 13.59 -9.65
N THR A 325 -23.52 14.76 -9.24
CA THR A 325 -22.45 14.86 -8.23
C THR A 325 -22.85 14.14 -6.95
N ILE A 326 -21.97 13.27 -6.46
CA ILE A 326 -22.18 12.52 -5.22
C ILE A 326 -21.46 13.24 -4.09
N LEU A 327 -22.18 13.56 -3.01
CA LEU A 327 -21.59 14.10 -1.79
C LEU A 327 -21.32 12.96 -0.82
N ASN A 328 -20.05 12.73 -0.51
CA ASN A 328 -19.64 11.70 0.45
C ASN A 328 -18.79 12.32 1.55
N SER A 329 -19.07 11.92 2.79
CA SER A 329 -18.27 12.27 3.98
C SER A 329 -16.98 11.46 4.11
N PHE A 330 -16.71 10.57 3.15
CA PHE A 330 -15.52 9.73 3.11
C PHE A 330 -15.05 9.61 1.65
N PRO A 331 -13.73 9.69 1.37
CA PRO A 331 -13.20 9.58 0.01
C PRO A 331 -13.42 8.20 -0.60
N SER A 332 -13.29 8.11 -1.92
CA SER A 332 -13.31 6.86 -2.68
C SER A 332 -12.25 6.89 -3.78
N LEU A 333 -11.84 5.74 -4.30
CA LEU A 333 -11.07 5.65 -5.53
C LEU A 333 -11.99 5.46 -6.74
N ILE A 334 -11.66 6.09 -7.85
CA ILE A 334 -12.28 5.85 -9.15
C ILE A 334 -11.60 4.60 -9.73
N VAL A 335 -12.34 3.51 -9.85
CA VAL A 335 -11.83 2.20 -10.27
C VAL A 335 -12.66 1.64 -11.42
N ARG A 336 -12.05 0.83 -12.28
CA ARG A 336 -12.72 0.12 -13.37
C ARG A 336 -13.11 -1.28 -12.92
N GLY A 337 -14.41 -1.56 -12.98
CA GLY A 337 -14.96 -2.89 -12.70
C GLY A 337 -14.56 -3.92 -13.75
N SER A 338 -14.86 -5.19 -13.47
CA SER A 338 -14.68 -6.29 -14.43
C SER A 338 -15.64 -6.20 -15.63
N ASP A 339 -16.70 -5.40 -15.53
CA ASP A 339 -17.61 -5.02 -16.61
C ASP A 339 -17.02 -3.94 -17.54
N GLY A 340 -15.84 -3.39 -17.20
CA GLY A 340 -15.18 -2.34 -17.95
C GLY A 340 -15.67 -0.92 -17.63
N GLU A 341 -16.66 -0.78 -16.73
CA GLU A 341 -17.20 0.52 -16.33
C GLU A 341 -16.38 1.13 -15.20
N TRP A 342 -16.16 2.44 -15.26
CA TRP A 342 -15.55 3.21 -14.20
C TRP A 342 -16.60 3.63 -13.17
N GLY A 343 -16.27 3.48 -11.89
CA GLY A 343 -17.14 3.85 -10.78
C GLY A 343 -16.35 4.19 -9.53
N LEU A 344 -17.06 4.61 -8.48
CA LEU A 344 -16.45 4.82 -7.18
C LEU A 344 -16.33 3.49 -6.43
N SER A 345 -15.16 3.22 -5.88
CA SER A 345 -14.91 2.08 -5.02
C SER A 345 -15.86 2.12 -3.82
N ASN A 346 -16.58 1.03 -3.55
CA ASN A 346 -17.35 0.93 -2.31
C ASN A 346 -16.41 0.67 -1.15
N THR A 347 -16.14 1.68 -0.35
CA THR A 347 -15.29 1.54 0.85
C THR A 347 -16.10 1.89 2.08
N GLY A 348 -16.51 0.85 2.82
CA GLY A 348 -16.93 1.04 4.20
C GLY A 348 -15.79 1.70 4.98
N SER A 349 -16.14 2.56 5.95
CA SER A 349 -15.16 3.23 6.80
C SER A 349 -15.48 2.97 8.27
N GLN A 350 -14.45 2.75 9.07
CA GLN A 350 -14.55 2.80 10.53
C GLN A 350 -14.40 4.25 11.00
N TYR A 351 -15.22 4.66 11.97
CA TYR A 351 -15.22 6.01 12.55
C TYR A 351 -14.56 5.99 13.94
N PHE A 352 -13.65 6.92 14.18
CA PHE A 352 -12.95 7.11 15.44
C PHE A 352 -13.08 8.56 15.87
N ALA A 353 -13.77 8.82 16.99
CA ALA A 353 -13.84 10.15 17.56
C ALA A 353 -12.48 10.57 18.13
N LEU A 354 -12.14 11.84 17.95
CA LEU A 354 -11.05 12.53 18.65
C LEU A 354 -11.65 13.61 19.55
N ASP A 355 -10.82 14.23 20.38
CA ASP A 355 -11.22 15.35 21.21
C ASP A 355 -11.62 16.57 20.35
N HIS A 356 -12.35 17.52 20.94
CA HIS A 356 -12.70 18.81 20.33
C HIS A 356 -13.31 18.69 18.92
N ASN A 357 -14.31 17.81 18.79
CA ASN A 357 -15.05 17.51 17.56
C ASN A 357 -14.22 16.88 16.43
N GLY A 358 -12.92 16.64 16.62
CA GLY A 358 -12.08 15.94 15.64
C GLY A 358 -12.56 14.50 15.43
N TYR A 359 -12.25 13.93 14.28
CA TYR A 359 -12.45 12.50 14.05
C TYR A 359 -11.53 11.97 12.96
N VAL A 360 -11.37 10.65 12.93
CA VAL A 360 -10.75 9.93 11.82
C VAL A 360 -11.74 8.92 11.28
N ARG A 361 -11.90 8.87 9.96
CA ARG A 361 -12.53 7.77 9.26
C ARG A 361 -11.47 7.02 8.48
N ILE A 362 -11.48 5.69 8.55
CA ILE A 362 -10.48 4.83 7.92
C ILE A 362 -11.19 3.73 7.13
N GLY A 363 -10.78 3.53 5.89
CA GLY A 363 -11.24 2.46 5.00
C GLY A 363 -10.11 2.00 4.10
N GLU A 364 -10.40 1.06 3.20
CA GLU A 364 -9.41 0.53 2.26
C GLU A 364 -10.02 0.28 0.88
N ALA A 365 -9.21 0.45 -0.16
CA ALA A 365 -9.51 0.10 -1.53
C ALA A 365 -8.31 -0.63 -2.14
N GLY A 366 -8.43 -1.95 -2.34
CA GLY A 366 -7.31 -2.79 -2.76
C GLY A 366 -6.20 -2.78 -1.71
N ARG A 367 -4.98 -2.42 -2.11
CA ARG A 367 -3.83 -2.32 -1.18
C ARG A 367 -3.69 -0.95 -0.50
N ASN A 368 -4.68 -0.08 -0.66
CA ASN A 368 -4.55 1.33 -0.33
C ASN A 368 -5.48 1.71 0.82
N GLY A 369 -4.91 2.27 1.87
CA GLY A 369 -5.67 2.88 2.96
C GLY A 369 -6.23 4.22 2.52
N LEU A 370 -7.51 4.45 2.79
CA LEU A 370 -8.18 5.74 2.62
C LEU A 370 -8.50 6.30 4.00
N VAL A 371 -8.26 7.60 4.19
CA VAL A 371 -8.51 8.29 5.45
C VAL A 371 -9.20 9.61 5.19
N HIS A 372 -10.18 9.94 6.03
CA HIS A 372 -10.61 11.32 6.25
C HIS A 372 -10.26 11.68 7.69
N LEU A 373 -9.41 12.69 7.88
CA LEU A 373 -9.05 13.23 9.18
C LEU A 373 -9.67 14.62 9.30
N ARG A 374 -10.72 14.75 10.12
CA ARG A 374 -11.24 16.06 10.53
C ARG A 374 -10.35 16.61 11.63
N ARG A 375 -9.86 17.82 11.43
CA ARG A 375 -9.04 18.56 12.40
C ARG A 375 -9.85 18.83 13.69
N PRO A 376 -9.31 18.53 14.88
CA PRO A 376 -9.84 19.04 16.15
C PRO A 376 -9.89 20.57 16.19
N ASP A 377 -10.98 21.13 16.70
CA ASP A 377 -11.28 22.57 16.60
C ASP A 377 -10.27 23.46 17.37
N ASP A 378 -9.56 22.89 18.34
CA ASP A 378 -8.53 23.55 19.15
C ASP A 378 -7.15 23.62 18.47
N ILE A 379 -6.96 22.90 17.36
CA ILE A 379 -5.70 22.92 16.60
C ILE A 379 -5.77 24.02 15.53
N PRO A 380 -4.84 25.02 15.53
CA PRO A 380 -4.81 26.06 14.51
C PRO A 380 -4.61 25.49 13.10
N ALA A 381 -5.33 26.03 12.11
CA ALA A 381 -5.31 25.54 10.72
C ALA A 381 -3.88 25.55 10.15
N ALA A 382 -3.16 26.67 10.31
CA ALA A 382 -1.79 26.81 9.84
C ALA A 382 -0.85 25.72 10.40
N LYS A 383 -1.03 25.33 11.67
CA LYS A 383 -0.26 24.22 12.27
C LYS A 383 -0.68 22.88 11.67
N PHE A 384 -1.98 22.61 11.60
CA PHE A 384 -2.51 21.33 11.12
C PHE A 384 -2.09 21.02 9.68
N TYR A 385 -2.15 22.00 8.77
CA TYR A 385 -1.80 21.81 7.36
C TYR A 385 -0.28 21.78 7.14
N ALA A 386 0.50 22.55 7.90
CA ALA A 386 1.96 22.58 7.73
C ALA A 386 2.70 21.40 8.38
N ASP A 387 2.16 20.79 9.45
CA ASP A 387 2.88 19.79 10.22
C ASP A 387 2.36 18.36 10.03
N ALA A 388 3.12 17.57 9.27
CA ALA A 388 2.83 16.16 9.02
C ALA A 388 2.83 15.30 10.29
N GLN A 389 3.69 15.62 11.27
CA GLN A 389 3.73 14.88 12.53
C GLN A 389 2.43 15.06 13.31
N THR A 390 1.92 16.30 13.45
CA THR A 390 0.63 16.58 14.09
C THR A 390 -0.50 15.72 13.47
N ARG A 391 -0.59 15.64 12.14
CA ARG A 391 -1.62 14.81 11.48
C ARG A 391 -1.44 13.33 11.76
N MET A 392 -0.21 12.82 11.66
CA MET A 392 0.08 11.40 11.88
C MET A 392 -0.13 10.98 13.35
N ASP A 393 0.15 11.86 14.30
CA ASP A 393 -0.12 11.63 15.73
C ASP A 393 -1.64 11.54 16.01
N LEU A 394 -2.46 12.35 15.32
CA LEU A 394 -3.92 12.22 15.39
C LEU A 394 -4.40 10.87 14.84
N LEU A 395 -3.83 10.39 13.73
CA LEU A 395 -4.11 9.04 13.21
C LEU A 395 -3.68 7.97 14.21
N ALA A 396 -2.52 8.10 14.86
CA ALA A 396 -2.03 7.13 15.83
C ALA A 396 -2.96 6.96 17.05
N ARG A 397 -3.70 8.01 17.43
CA ARG A 397 -4.71 7.94 18.50
C ARG A 397 -5.86 6.99 18.20
N THR A 398 -6.14 6.67 16.93
CA THR A 398 -7.17 5.67 16.57
C THR A 398 -6.80 4.25 16.96
N GLY A 399 -5.50 3.98 17.18
CA GLY A 399 -4.99 2.63 17.37
C GLY A 399 -4.66 1.90 16.07
N LEU A 400 -4.70 2.60 14.92
CA LEU A 400 -4.27 2.08 13.61
C LEU A 400 -2.85 1.49 13.64
N PHE A 401 -1.94 2.14 14.35
CA PHE A 401 -0.55 1.72 14.45
C PHE A 401 -0.33 0.92 15.74
N GLN A 402 0.07 -0.34 15.59
CA GLN A 402 0.35 -1.24 16.69
C GLN A 402 1.60 -2.06 16.43
N ARG A 403 2.38 -2.28 17.48
CA ARG A 403 3.52 -3.19 17.47
C ARG A 403 3.20 -4.44 18.27
N MET A 404 3.38 -5.60 17.65
CA MET A 404 3.29 -6.89 18.31
C MET A 404 4.58 -7.17 19.08
N VAL A 405 4.51 -7.33 20.40
CA VAL A 405 5.66 -7.70 21.26
C VAL A 405 5.21 -8.75 22.26
N ALA A 406 5.86 -9.93 22.27
CA ALA A 406 5.59 -11.02 23.21
C ALA A 406 4.10 -11.37 23.37
N GLY A 407 3.37 -11.47 22.25
CA GLY A 407 1.93 -11.78 22.28
C GLY A 407 1.01 -10.62 22.65
N GLN A 408 1.55 -9.41 22.94
CA GLN A 408 0.79 -8.20 23.21
C GLN A 408 0.83 -7.19 22.06
N LYS A 409 -0.34 -6.64 21.68
CA LYS A 409 -0.43 -5.51 20.75
C LYS A 409 -0.24 -4.22 21.55
N ILE A 410 0.86 -3.52 21.33
CA ILE A 410 1.15 -2.24 21.98
C ILE A 410 0.84 -1.11 21.00
N LYS A 411 -0.01 -0.17 21.40
CA LYS A 411 -0.35 0.98 20.57
C LYS A 411 0.86 1.90 20.39
N ILE A 412 1.09 2.30 19.16
CA ILE A 412 2.03 3.35 18.80
C ILE A 412 1.26 4.68 18.90
N THR A 413 1.79 5.64 19.65
CA THR A 413 1.17 6.95 19.91
C THR A 413 1.75 8.08 19.06
N SER A 414 2.95 7.89 18.50
CA SER A 414 3.55 8.78 17.51
C SER A 414 4.53 8.01 16.63
N LEU A 415 4.57 8.34 15.34
CA LEU A 415 5.58 7.84 14.40
C LEU A 415 6.80 8.78 14.30
N GLY A 416 6.78 9.91 15.04
CA GLY A 416 7.78 10.96 14.94
C GLY A 416 7.67 11.78 13.65
N LYS A 417 8.77 12.45 13.29
CA LYS A 417 8.86 13.22 12.04
C LYS A 417 8.99 12.30 10.84
N PRO A 418 8.45 12.69 9.67
CA PRO A 418 8.68 11.94 8.45
C PRO A 418 10.18 11.90 8.12
N ILE A 419 10.64 10.75 7.61
CA ILE A 419 12.01 10.55 7.12
C ILE A 419 12.20 11.10 5.70
N ARG A 420 11.10 11.33 4.98
CA ARG A 420 11.05 11.91 3.63
C ARG A 420 9.77 12.72 3.50
N SER A 421 9.88 13.89 2.85
CA SER A 421 8.75 14.75 2.51
C SER A 421 8.93 15.28 1.09
N ALA A 422 7.82 15.39 0.36
CA ALA A 422 7.75 15.94 -1.00
C ALA A 422 6.35 16.51 -1.26
N THR A 423 6.19 17.19 -2.40
CA THR A 423 4.88 17.65 -2.88
C THR A 423 4.60 17.08 -4.27
N HIS A 424 3.33 16.92 -4.60
CA HIS A 424 2.86 16.46 -5.90
C HIS A 424 1.59 17.23 -6.30
N ARG A 425 1.45 17.52 -7.60
CA ARG A 425 0.18 17.97 -8.17
C ARG A 425 -0.30 16.89 -9.12
N ASP A 426 -1.53 16.44 -8.87
CA ASP A 426 -2.14 15.42 -9.70
C ASP A 426 -2.67 16.01 -11.03
N ARG A 427 -3.30 15.19 -11.87
CA ARG A 427 -3.83 15.61 -13.18
C ARG A 427 -4.83 16.77 -13.08
N TRP A 428 -5.48 16.93 -11.93
CA TRP A 428 -6.49 17.95 -11.64
C TRP A 428 -5.90 19.14 -10.89
N GLN A 429 -4.57 19.22 -10.79
CA GLN A 429 -3.82 20.27 -10.10
C GLN A 429 -4.15 20.41 -8.61
N ARG A 430 -4.59 19.33 -7.97
CA ARG A 430 -4.80 19.30 -6.52
C ARG A 430 -3.44 19.14 -5.80
N PRO A 431 -3.16 19.93 -4.74
CA PRO A 431 -1.89 19.86 -4.03
C PRO A 431 -1.88 18.70 -3.05
N TRP A 432 -0.96 17.76 -3.25
CA TRP A 432 -0.72 16.64 -2.37
C TRP A 432 0.60 16.83 -1.60
N GLN A 433 0.54 16.70 -0.29
CA GLN A 433 1.73 16.54 0.55
C GLN A 433 2.05 15.05 0.65
N ILE A 434 3.30 14.67 0.36
CA ILE A 434 3.76 13.29 0.41
C ILE A 434 4.76 13.16 1.55
N ASP A 435 4.46 12.28 2.50
CA ASP A 435 5.30 12.07 3.66
C ASP A 435 5.50 10.57 3.91
N ALA A 436 6.69 10.20 4.38
CA ALA A 436 7.01 8.82 4.71
C ALA A 436 7.62 8.67 6.11
N TRP A 437 7.21 7.65 6.83
CA TRP A 437 7.71 7.33 8.17
C TRP A 437 8.33 5.94 8.21
N ALA A 438 9.44 5.81 8.92
CA ALA A 438 10.08 4.51 9.17
C ALA A 438 9.33 3.75 10.28
N LEU A 439 9.17 2.45 10.09
CA LEU A 439 8.80 1.48 11.12
C LEU A 439 9.96 0.46 11.26
N PRO A 440 11.08 0.84 11.90
CA PRO A 440 12.31 0.05 11.85
C PRO A 440 12.14 -1.35 12.45
N TYR A 441 11.29 -1.52 13.47
CA TYR A 441 11.02 -2.82 14.10
C TYR A 441 10.48 -3.88 13.14
N ALA A 442 9.88 -3.47 12.02
CA ALA A 442 9.29 -4.36 11.02
C ALA A 442 9.99 -4.27 9.66
N ASN A 443 11.07 -3.49 9.54
CA ASN A 443 11.69 -3.12 8.28
C ASN A 443 10.64 -2.66 7.23
N ARG A 444 9.75 -1.75 7.63
CA ARG A 444 8.66 -1.22 6.80
C ARG A 444 8.59 0.29 6.88
N MET A 445 7.87 0.89 5.94
CA MET A 445 7.54 2.31 5.93
C MET A 445 6.04 2.52 5.78
N VAL A 446 5.56 3.65 6.27
CA VAL A 446 4.24 4.21 5.95
C VAL A 446 4.47 5.32 4.95
N LEU A 447 3.83 5.27 3.78
CA LEU A 447 3.79 6.34 2.79
C LEU A 447 2.38 6.91 2.76
N ALA A 448 2.25 8.22 2.92
CA ALA A 448 0.96 8.91 2.91
C ALA A 448 0.97 10.08 1.92
N TYR A 449 -0.06 10.14 1.09
CA TYR A 449 -0.41 11.27 0.25
C TYR A 449 -1.57 11.98 0.92
N THR A 450 -1.38 13.24 1.30
CA THR A 450 -2.36 14.03 2.05
C THR A 450 -2.86 15.17 1.18
N LEU A 451 -4.17 15.19 0.93
CA LEU A 451 -4.90 16.26 0.25
C LEU A 451 -5.61 17.13 1.30
N PRO A 452 -5.27 18.43 1.40
CA PRO A 452 -6.00 19.37 2.23
C PRO A 452 -7.47 19.53 1.77
N VAL A 453 -8.40 19.51 2.72
CA VAL A 453 -9.81 19.84 2.55
C VAL A 453 -10.25 20.78 3.69
N PRO A 454 -11.35 21.55 3.60
CA PRO A 454 -11.61 22.64 4.54
C PRO A 454 -11.67 22.23 6.02
N ASP A 455 -12.28 21.08 6.33
CA ASP A 455 -12.38 20.56 7.70
C ASP A 455 -11.14 19.77 8.17
N GLY A 456 -10.16 19.53 7.30
CA GLY A 456 -8.99 18.72 7.61
C GLY A 456 -8.30 18.12 6.38
N SER A 457 -8.20 16.80 6.29
CA SER A 457 -7.45 16.17 5.18
C SER A 457 -8.01 14.83 4.76
N VAL A 458 -7.93 14.56 3.46
CA VAL A 458 -8.08 13.23 2.87
C VAL A 458 -6.69 12.63 2.69
N MET A 459 -6.52 11.34 3.00
CA MET A 459 -5.24 10.66 2.80
C MET A 459 -5.39 9.35 2.01
N LEU A 460 -4.41 9.10 1.15
CA LEU A 460 -4.17 7.84 0.47
C LEU A 460 -2.85 7.26 1.01
N MET A 461 -2.88 6.05 1.58
CA MET A 461 -1.77 5.50 2.36
C MET A 461 -1.39 4.08 1.96
N ARG A 462 -0.10 3.74 2.06
CA ARG A 462 0.43 2.37 1.92
C ARG A 462 1.43 2.03 3.03
N PHE A 463 1.42 0.76 3.43
CA PHE A 463 2.45 0.14 4.27
C PHE A 463 3.32 -0.75 3.38
N LEU A 464 4.56 -0.37 3.16
CA LEU A 464 5.44 -1.05 2.20
C LEU A 464 6.82 -1.38 2.79
N PRO A 465 7.50 -2.43 2.31
CA PRO A 465 8.92 -2.61 2.56
C PRO A 465 9.73 -1.50 1.86
N PRO A 466 10.91 -1.10 2.37
CA PRO A 466 11.74 -0.06 1.76
C PRO A 466 12.06 -0.27 0.28
N THR A 467 12.24 -1.51 -0.15
CA THR A 467 12.53 -1.89 -1.55
C THR A 467 11.41 -1.55 -2.53
N GLU A 468 10.16 -1.41 -2.07
CA GLU A 468 8.99 -1.08 -2.90
C GLU A 468 8.74 0.43 -2.97
N TRP A 469 9.64 1.26 -2.43
CA TRP A 469 9.48 2.72 -2.39
C TRP A 469 9.23 3.32 -3.77
N HIS A 470 10.06 2.97 -4.75
CA HIS A 470 10.00 3.56 -6.08
C HIS A 470 8.68 3.19 -6.78
N ASP A 471 8.35 1.90 -6.83
CA ASP A 471 7.14 1.41 -7.49
C ASP A 471 5.87 1.94 -6.81
N SER A 472 5.85 2.02 -5.47
CA SER A 472 4.74 2.63 -4.74
C SER A 472 4.57 4.12 -5.02
N ARG A 473 5.67 4.84 -5.31
CA ARG A 473 5.61 6.26 -5.69
C ARG A 473 5.04 6.44 -7.10
N LEU A 474 5.40 5.57 -8.06
CA LEU A 474 4.80 5.57 -9.41
C LEU A 474 3.30 5.34 -9.35
N ASP A 475 2.89 4.29 -8.62
CA ASP A 475 1.48 3.96 -8.43
C ASP A 475 0.70 5.13 -7.81
N LEU A 476 1.17 5.64 -6.66
CA LEU A 476 0.40 6.61 -5.89
C LEU A 476 0.40 8.01 -6.52
N ASP A 477 1.44 8.40 -7.27
CA ASP A 477 1.42 9.65 -8.06
C ASP A 477 0.29 9.60 -9.09
N GLU A 478 0.15 8.49 -9.82
CA GLU A 478 -0.94 8.30 -10.78
C GLU A 478 -2.30 8.17 -10.08
N MET A 479 -2.40 7.29 -9.08
CA MET A 479 -3.65 7.02 -8.35
C MET A 479 -4.19 8.23 -7.59
N SER A 480 -3.35 9.19 -7.21
CA SER A 480 -3.80 10.45 -6.60
C SER A 480 -4.84 11.15 -7.49
N SER A 481 -4.71 11.05 -8.82
CA SER A 481 -5.66 11.59 -9.81
C SER A 481 -7.00 10.86 -9.83
N PHE A 482 -7.12 9.72 -9.17
CA PHE A 482 -8.34 8.89 -9.12
C PHE A 482 -9.02 8.96 -7.76
N VAL A 483 -8.51 9.76 -6.82
CA VAL A 483 -9.21 10.01 -5.57
C VAL A 483 -10.42 10.91 -5.82
N TYR A 484 -11.62 10.41 -5.52
CA TYR A 484 -12.85 11.18 -5.44
C TYR A 484 -13.03 11.65 -3.99
N ALA A 485 -13.08 12.97 -3.80
CA ALA A 485 -13.24 13.59 -2.48
C ALA A 485 -14.19 14.79 -2.55
N THR A 486 -15.02 14.94 -1.52
CA THR A 486 -15.88 16.10 -1.34
C THR A 486 -15.18 17.11 -0.41
N TYR A 487 -15.21 18.39 -0.77
CA TYR A 487 -14.65 19.45 0.06
C TYR A 487 -15.75 19.94 1.00
N ALA A 488 -15.64 19.61 2.28
CA ALA A 488 -16.67 19.95 3.26
C ALA A 488 -16.04 20.63 4.48
N GLY A 489 -16.81 21.50 5.13
CA GLY A 489 -16.43 22.17 6.36
C GLY A 489 -17.42 23.27 6.74
N THR A 490 -17.32 23.76 7.97
CA THR A 490 -18.11 24.91 8.40
C THR A 490 -17.66 26.19 7.68
N LEU A 491 -18.51 27.22 7.61
CA LEU A 491 -18.10 28.50 7.00
C LEU A 491 -16.90 29.15 7.71
N ALA A 492 -16.71 28.91 9.01
CA ALA A 492 -15.49 29.29 9.72
C ALA A 492 -14.26 28.53 9.18
N GLN A 493 -14.36 27.21 9.02
CA GLN A 493 -13.27 26.38 8.49
C GLN A 493 -12.94 26.73 7.04
N TRP A 494 -13.95 26.98 6.19
CA TRP A 494 -13.75 27.49 4.83
C TRP A 494 -12.99 28.81 4.81
N ARG A 495 -13.25 29.72 5.76
CA ARG A 495 -12.54 31.01 5.82
C ARG A 495 -11.05 30.81 6.09
N GLU A 496 -10.72 29.91 7.00
CA GLU A 496 -9.33 29.56 7.32
C GLU A 496 -8.65 28.85 6.15
N PHE A 497 -9.35 27.93 5.49
CA PHE A 497 -8.82 27.17 4.35
C PHE A 497 -8.54 28.07 3.13
N LEU A 498 -9.46 28.97 2.80
CA LEU A 498 -9.32 29.92 1.68
C LEU A 498 -8.27 31.00 1.94
N ALA A 499 -7.87 31.22 3.20
CA ALA A 499 -6.85 32.20 3.55
C ALA A 499 -5.42 31.76 3.17
N ASP A 500 -5.21 30.46 2.88
CA ASP A 500 -3.91 29.93 2.44
C ASP A 500 -4.00 29.37 1.01
N PRO A 501 -3.56 30.14 -0.01
CA PRO A 501 -3.59 29.72 -1.41
C PRO A 501 -2.79 28.45 -1.69
N ALA A 502 -1.82 28.06 -0.85
CA ALA A 502 -1.03 26.86 -1.06
C ALA A 502 -1.82 25.57 -0.89
N LEU A 503 -2.94 25.63 -0.14
CA LEU A 503 -3.84 24.49 0.11
C LEU A 503 -4.83 24.26 -1.05
N LEU A 504 -5.00 25.26 -1.92
CA LEU A 504 -6.08 25.30 -2.88
C LEU A 504 -5.75 24.52 -4.16
N PRO A 505 -6.65 23.65 -4.63
CA PRO A 505 -6.63 23.18 -6.01
C PRO A 505 -6.77 24.34 -7.00
N ALA A 506 -6.24 24.20 -8.21
CA ALA A 506 -6.26 25.28 -9.20
C ALA A 506 -7.67 25.84 -9.49
N VAL A 507 -8.68 24.97 -9.56
CA VAL A 507 -10.09 25.37 -9.78
C VAL A 507 -10.64 26.29 -8.70
N MET A 508 -10.11 26.23 -7.47
CA MET A 508 -10.53 27.10 -6.37
C MET A 508 -10.03 28.54 -6.52
N HIS A 509 -9.12 28.83 -7.45
CA HIS A 509 -8.73 30.22 -7.75
C HIS A 509 -9.82 30.99 -8.50
N ASP A 510 -10.66 30.29 -9.27
CA ASP A 510 -11.76 30.88 -10.03
C ASP A 510 -13.12 30.75 -9.30
N ILE A 511 -13.17 29.98 -8.21
CA ILE A 511 -14.33 29.86 -7.34
C ILE A 511 -14.19 30.83 -6.17
N HIS A 512 -15.18 31.71 -6.02
CA HIS A 512 -15.26 32.67 -4.93
C HIS A 512 -16.46 32.36 -4.02
N LEU A 513 -16.17 32.21 -2.73
CA LEU A 513 -17.13 32.06 -1.66
C LEU A 513 -17.18 33.35 -0.85
N ASP A 514 -18.24 34.13 -1.03
CA ASP A 514 -18.41 35.46 -0.43
C ASP A 514 -19.54 35.43 0.60
N TYR A 515 -19.21 35.47 1.89
CA TYR A 515 -20.21 35.42 2.95
C TYR A 515 -19.95 36.41 4.07
N THR A 516 -21.05 37.03 4.52
CA THR A 516 -21.08 37.95 5.66
C THR A 516 -22.06 37.40 6.66
N TYR A 517 -21.58 37.05 7.86
CA TYR A 517 -22.40 36.42 8.89
C TYR A 517 -23.59 37.31 9.26
N GLY A 518 -24.76 36.68 9.39
CA GLY A 518 -26.04 37.35 9.63
C GLY A 518 -26.60 38.12 8.44
N GLN A 519 -25.90 38.20 7.30
CA GLN A 519 -26.32 39.04 6.16
C GLN A 519 -26.55 38.24 4.88
N ARG A 520 -25.52 37.58 4.32
CA ARG A 520 -25.62 36.93 3.01
C ARG A 520 -24.59 35.84 2.78
N PHE A 521 -24.93 34.88 1.93
CA PHE A 521 -24.03 33.91 1.33
C PHE A 521 -23.99 34.15 -0.18
N GLY A 522 -22.83 33.97 -0.79
CA GLY A 522 -22.60 34.13 -2.21
C GLY A 522 -21.60 33.11 -2.73
N TYR A 523 -21.89 32.60 -3.92
CA TYR A 523 -21.04 31.71 -4.67
C TYR A 523 -20.88 32.26 -6.09
N ARG A 524 -19.65 32.29 -6.58
CA ARG A 524 -19.34 32.69 -7.95
C ARG A 524 -18.24 31.79 -8.52
N SER A 525 -18.48 31.26 -9.70
CA SER A 525 -17.49 30.57 -10.54
C SER A 525 -17.62 31.05 -11.99
N PRO A 526 -16.74 30.62 -12.91
CA PRO A 526 -16.90 30.92 -14.33
C PRO A 526 -18.25 30.45 -14.91
N ARG A 527 -18.83 29.37 -14.36
CA ARG A 527 -20.05 28.71 -14.87
C ARG A 527 -21.33 29.19 -14.21
N LEU A 528 -21.26 29.60 -12.94
CA LEU A 528 -22.44 29.82 -12.10
C LEU A 528 -22.20 30.95 -11.11
N THR A 529 -23.22 31.79 -10.90
CA THR A 529 -23.23 32.75 -9.78
C THR A 529 -24.57 32.68 -9.09
N PHE A 530 -24.59 32.69 -7.76
CA PHE A 530 -25.81 32.90 -6.98
C PHE A 530 -25.50 33.47 -5.61
N SER A 531 -26.51 34.08 -4.99
CA SER A 531 -26.44 34.54 -3.61
C SER A 531 -27.79 34.45 -2.94
N TYR A 532 -27.79 34.41 -1.61
CA TYR A 532 -29.01 34.53 -0.83
C TYR A 532 -28.78 35.34 0.45
N PRO A 533 -29.78 36.12 0.89
CA PRO A 533 -29.75 36.82 2.17
C PRO A 533 -30.02 35.87 3.34
N SER A 534 -29.64 36.28 4.55
CA SER A 534 -29.89 35.52 5.79
C SER A 534 -31.37 35.26 6.09
N SER A 535 -32.28 35.99 5.44
CA SER A 535 -33.72 35.76 5.48
C SER A 535 -34.16 34.50 4.73
N LEU A 536 -33.36 33.97 3.79
CA LEU A 536 -33.57 32.65 3.21
C LEU A 536 -33.21 31.59 4.26
N GLN A 537 -31.92 31.57 4.63
CA GLN A 537 -31.31 30.73 5.65
C GLN A 537 -30.24 31.54 6.36
N THR A 538 -30.17 31.43 7.69
CA THR A 538 -29.15 32.11 8.49
C THR A 538 -27.76 31.78 8.00
N VAL A 539 -26.93 32.80 7.82
CA VAL A 539 -25.51 32.66 7.45
C VAL A 539 -24.66 32.78 8.72
N ALA A 540 -24.14 31.67 9.22
CA ALA A 540 -23.46 31.58 10.50
C ALA A 540 -22.12 30.82 10.41
N PRO A 541 -21.19 31.01 11.36
CA PRO A 541 -19.88 30.34 11.34
C PRO A 541 -19.95 28.81 11.27
N ASP A 542 -21.00 28.21 11.82
CA ASP A 542 -21.24 26.78 11.95
C ASP A 542 -22.10 26.16 10.83
N ASN A 543 -22.58 26.96 9.86
CA ASN A 543 -23.21 26.41 8.66
C ASN A 543 -22.22 25.47 7.95
N LEU A 544 -22.69 24.31 7.53
CA LEU A 544 -21.87 23.31 6.88
C LEU A 544 -21.99 23.45 5.36
N LEU A 545 -20.89 23.83 4.70
CA LEU A 545 -20.81 23.92 3.25
C LEU A 545 -20.11 22.67 2.69
N TRP A 546 -20.81 21.95 1.83
CA TRP A 546 -20.26 20.91 0.97
C TRP A 546 -20.12 21.46 -0.45
N LEU A 547 -18.88 21.48 -0.93
CA LEU A 547 -18.55 21.71 -2.32
C LEU A 547 -18.17 20.37 -2.96
N GLY A 548 -19.12 19.82 -3.73
CA GLY A 548 -18.91 18.57 -4.43
C GLY A 548 -18.33 18.83 -5.81
N PHE A 549 -17.20 18.20 -6.10
CA PHE A 549 -16.60 18.23 -7.43
C PHE A 549 -17.00 17.00 -8.23
N ARG A 550 -17.06 17.16 -9.55
CA ARG A 550 -17.31 16.07 -10.49
C ARG A 550 -16.40 16.18 -11.70
N PHE A 551 -16.36 15.12 -12.48
CA PHE A 551 -15.65 15.06 -13.75
C PHE A 551 -16.64 15.16 -14.90
N PHE A 552 -16.29 15.89 -15.94
CA PHE A 552 -17.07 15.98 -17.19
C PHE A 552 -16.15 16.39 -18.34
N LEU A 553 -16.71 16.40 -19.55
CA LEU A 553 -16.02 16.89 -20.74
C LEU A 553 -16.52 18.30 -21.06
N ASP A 554 -15.61 19.26 -21.13
CA ASP A 554 -15.87 20.63 -21.59
C ASP A 554 -15.18 20.85 -22.95
N GLY A 555 -15.96 21.04 -24.01
CA GLY A 555 -15.43 21.07 -25.38
C GLY A 555 -14.64 19.81 -25.75
N GLY A 556 -15.03 18.65 -25.19
CA GLY A 556 -14.31 17.38 -25.35
C GLY A 556 -13.07 17.20 -24.46
N LYS A 557 -12.71 18.20 -23.64
CA LYS A 557 -11.57 18.13 -22.72
C LYS A 557 -12.01 17.68 -21.32
N PRO A 558 -11.33 16.68 -20.73
CA PRO A 558 -11.52 16.32 -19.33
C PRO A 558 -11.39 17.52 -18.39
N THR A 559 -12.41 17.73 -17.58
CA THR A 559 -12.50 18.85 -16.63
C THR A 559 -12.96 18.33 -15.28
N TRP A 560 -12.33 18.84 -14.21
CA TRP A 560 -12.72 18.62 -12.82
C TRP A 560 -13.15 19.97 -12.23
N ASP A 561 -14.43 20.09 -11.88
CA ASP A 561 -15.02 21.37 -11.45
C ASP A 561 -16.20 21.11 -10.49
N ALA A 562 -16.67 22.18 -9.83
CA ALA A 562 -17.78 22.16 -8.91
C ALA A 562 -19.06 21.68 -9.63
N GLY A 563 -19.60 20.55 -9.16
CA GLY A 563 -20.84 19.99 -9.64
C GLY A 563 -22.03 20.24 -8.73
N ILE A 564 -21.79 20.66 -7.48
CA ILE A 564 -22.84 20.98 -6.51
C ILE A 564 -22.29 21.90 -5.41
N VAL A 565 -23.10 22.88 -5.01
CA VAL A 565 -22.88 23.72 -3.83
C VAL A 565 -24.04 23.44 -2.88
N ASN A 566 -23.74 22.90 -1.69
CA ASN A 566 -24.76 22.49 -0.74
C ASN A 566 -24.46 23.08 0.65
N VAL A 567 -25.34 23.95 1.13
CA VAL A 567 -25.17 24.67 2.40
C VAL A 567 -26.25 24.26 3.38
N TRP A 568 -25.84 23.52 4.40
CA TRP A 568 -26.70 23.10 5.50
C TRP A 568 -26.66 24.15 6.62
N LYS A 569 -27.80 24.35 7.29
CA LYS A 569 -27.92 25.34 8.36
C LYS A 569 -26.95 25.10 9.51
N ASN A 570 -26.63 23.86 9.85
CA ASN A 570 -25.60 23.53 10.83
C ASN A 570 -25.06 22.11 10.59
N THR A 571 -24.19 21.65 11.48
CA THR A 571 -23.62 20.29 11.45
C THR A 571 -24.53 19.23 12.08
N ALA A 572 -25.67 19.61 12.64
CA ALA A 572 -26.58 18.71 13.33
C ALA A 572 -27.54 18.08 12.31
N ASN A 573 -27.74 16.77 12.42
CA ASN A 573 -28.50 15.98 11.44
C ASN A 573 -30.03 16.11 11.61
N ASP A 574 -30.48 16.88 12.61
CA ASP A 574 -31.88 17.11 12.98
C ASP A 574 -32.46 18.38 12.34
N ASP A 575 -31.61 19.32 11.94
CA ASP A 575 -31.99 20.58 11.29
C ASP A 575 -31.80 20.47 9.77
N GLN A 576 -32.77 19.83 9.11
CA GLN A 576 -32.80 19.60 7.66
C GLN A 576 -33.17 20.89 6.88
N TYR A 577 -32.48 21.98 7.17
CA TYR A 577 -32.51 23.18 6.33
C TYR A 577 -31.29 23.16 5.43
N GLU A 578 -31.53 23.12 4.13
CA GLU A 578 -30.46 23.13 3.14
C GLU A 578 -30.78 24.02 1.95
N VAL A 579 -29.74 24.70 1.46
CA VAL A 579 -29.73 25.38 0.18
C VAL A 579 -28.79 24.61 -0.74
N ASN A 580 -29.30 24.14 -1.87
CA ASN A 580 -28.54 23.31 -2.79
C ASN A 580 -28.64 23.85 -4.22
N VAL A 581 -27.50 23.95 -4.91
CA VAL A 581 -27.46 24.23 -6.35
C VAL A 581 -26.62 23.17 -7.03
N GLN A 582 -27.25 22.35 -7.88
CA GLN A 582 -26.63 21.18 -8.50
C GLN A 582 -26.61 21.27 -10.02
N ARG A 583 -25.48 20.91 -10.61
CA ARG A 583 -25.25 20.85 -12.06
C ARG A 583 -25.68 19.51 -12.64
N HIS A 584 -26.42 19.54 -13.74
CA HIS A 584 -26.90 18.40 -14.52
C HIS A 584 -26.50 18.55 -15.98
N MET A 585 -26.25 17.42 -16.66
CA MET A 585 -25.89 17.39 -18.08
C MET A 585 -26.83 16.49 -18.85
N ALA A 586 -27.13 16.86 -20.09
CA ALA A 586 -27.80 16.00 -21.04
C ALA A 586 -26.98 14.72 -21.25
N PRO A 587 -27.54 13.52 -20.96
CA PRO A 587 -26.83 12.29 -21.22
C PRO A 587 -26.66 12.07 -22.74
N PRO A 588 -25.59 11.38 -23.16
CA PRO A 588 -25.44 10.97 -24.54
C PRO A 588 -26.46 9.87 -24.85
N ALA A 589 -26.96 9.85 -26.08
CA ALA A 589 -27.95 8.87 -26.51
C ALA A 589 -27.52 7.43 -26.18
N GLY A 590 -28.47 6.65 -25.64
CA GLY A 590 -28.27 5.24 -25.32
C GLY A 590 -27.36 4.97 -24.13
N LEU A 591 -27.17 5.93 -23.20
CA LEU A 591 -26.40 5.69 -21.98
C LEU A 591 -27.12 4.74 -21.01
N ASP A 592 -28.26 5.17 -20.46
CA ASP A 592 -29.13 4.37 -19.60
C ASP A 592 -30.45 5.14 -19.36
N THR A 593 -31.55 4.41 -19.23
CA THR A 593 -32.90 4.99 -19.15
C THR A 593 -33.13 5.86 -17.92
N ASN A 594 -32.38 5.65 -16.83
CA ASN A 594 -32.51 6.48 -15.63
C ASN A 594 -31.93 7.88 -15.86
N PHE A 595 -30.82 7.99 -16.60
CA PHE A 595 -30.24 9.29 -16.95
C PHE A 595 -31.14 10.05 -17.91
N ASP A 596 -31.67 9.37 -18.93
CA ASP A 596 -32.62 9.97 -19.89
C ASP A 596 -33.89 10.44 -19.18
N SER A 597 -34.41 9.64 -18.26
CA SER A 597 -35.59 9.97 -17.45
C SER A 597 -35.34 11.18 -16.54
N LEU A 598 -34.21 11.20 -15.83
CA LEU A 598 -33.81 12.32 -14.97
C LEU A 598 -33.67 13.61 -15.78
N TRP A 599 -32.91 13.56 -16.88
CA TRP A 599 -32.70 14.72 -17.73
C TRP A 599 -34.00 15.24 -18.32
N ARG A 600 -34.87 14.35 -18.82
CA ARG A 600 -36.19 14.74 -19.35
C ARG A 600 -37.00 15.49 -18.30
N LYS A 601 -37.05 14.99 -17.05
CA LYS A 601 -37.78 15.66 -15.97
C LYS A 601 -37.23 17.06 -15.69
N ILE A 602 -35.91 17.21 -15.64
CA ILE A 602 -35.27 18.51 -15.40
C ILE A 602 -35.52 19.47 -16.56
N ALA A 603 -35.26 19.02 -17.80
CA ALA A 603 -35.41 19.85 -19.00
C ALA A 603 -36.86 20.28 -19.24
N ALA A 604 -37.83 19.40 -19.00
CA ALA A 604 -39.25 19.70 -19.12
C ALA A 604 -39.85 20.34 -17.85
N ARG A 605 -39.04 20.53 -16.79
CA ARG A 605 -39.49 21.03 -15.48
C ARG A 605 -40.69 20.25 -14.96
N GLU A 606 -40.63 18.93 -15.08
CA GLU A 606 -41.62 18.00 -14.52
C GLU A 606 -41.37 17.82 -13.02
N TYR A 607 -42.38 17.36 -12.29
CA TYR A 607 -42.25 17.00 -10.88
C TYR A 607 -41.06 16.04 -10.63
N PRO A 608 -40.18 16.29 -9.64
CA PRO A 608 -40.27 17.33 -8.60
C PRO A 608 -39.70 18.72 -8.97
N TYR A 609 -39.12 18.89 -10.15
CA TYR A 609 -38.40 20.10 -10.60
C TYR A 609 -39.31 21.23 -11.12
N ASN A 610 -40.57 21.23 -10.70
CA ASN A 610 -41.62 22.11 -11.20
C ASN A 610 -42.05 23.18 -10.19
N ALA A 611 -41.19 23.50 -9.21
CA ALA A 611 -41.45 24.43 -8.11
C ALA A 611 -42.70 24.07 -7.27
N VAL A 612 -43.00 22.77 -7.14
CA VAL A 612 -44.03 22.25 -6.25
C VAL A 612 -43.35 21.57 -5.07
N ALA A 613 -43.68 22.03 -3.87
CA ALA A 613 -43.15 21.50 -2.62
C ALA A 613 -43.61 20.07 -2.40
N ASN A 614 -42.70 19.24 -1.90
CA ASN A 614 -42.93 17.83 -1.67
C ASN A 614 -41.99 17.26 -0.59
N PRO A 615 -42.38 16.15 0.06
CA PRO A 615 -41.45 15.44 0.93
C PRO A 615 -40.27 14.88 0.13
N GLN A 616 -39.04 15.27 0.50
CA GLN A 616 -37.79 14.77 -0.08
C GLN A 616 -36.77 14.57 1.05
N ASN A 617 -36.09 13.42 1.12
CA ASN A 617 -35.01 13.16 2.07
C ASN A 617 -35.33 13.45 3.56
N GLY A 618 -36.60 13.30 3.97
CA GLY A 618 -37.06 13.53 5.35
C GLY A 618 -37.53 14.96 5.65
N GLN A 619 -37.34 15.90 4.71
CA GLN A 619 -37.70 17.32 4.81
C GLN A 619 -38.78 17.66 3.77
N MET A 620 -39.39 18.85 3.88
CA MET A 620 -40.15 19.43 2.79
C MET A 620 -39.17 20.15 1.86
N GLY A 621 -39.10 19.70 0.61
CA GLY A 621 -38.21 20.25 -0.41
C GLY A 621 -38.99 21.01 -1.48
N ILE A 622 -38.31 21.92 -2.19
CA ILE A 622 -38.83 22.57 -3.40
C ILE A 622 -37.68 22.82 -4.38
N ASP A 623 -37.88 22.46 -5.65
CA ASP A 623 -36.87 22.58 -6.71
C ASP A 623 -37.29 23.56 -7.80
N GLY A 624 -36.33 24.35 -8.28
CA GLY A 624 -36.43 25.13 -9.51
C GLY A 624 -35.30 24.78 -10.48
N VAL A 625 -35.53 25.01 -11.77
CA VAL A 625 -34.53 24.76 -12.83
C VAL A 625 -34.08 26.05 -13.46
N ALA A 626 -32.77 26.25 -13.54
CA ALA A 626 -32.11 27.36 -14.21
C ALA A 626 -31.20 26.86 -15.34
N GLY A 627 -31.08 27.66 -16.39
CA GLY A 627 -30.20 27.42 -17.53
C GLY A 627 -29.72 28.75 -18.10
N ALA A 628 -28.73 28.71 -18.99
CA ALA A 628 -28.25 29.94 -19.61
C ALA A 628 -29.34 30.61 -20.46
N PRO A 629 -29.42 31.95 -20.45
CA PRO A 629 -30.44 32.68 -21.19
C PRO A 629 -30.26 32.48 -22.70
N GLY A 630 -31.38 32.35 -23.42
CA GLY A 630 -31.40 32.26 -24.88
C GLY A 630 -31.02 30.89 -25.47
N VAL A 631 -30.80 29.86 -24.64
CA VAL A 631 -30.49 28.51 -25.12
C VAL A 631 -31.78 27.69 -25.28
N ALA A 632 -32.18 27.42 -26.52
CA ALA A 632 -33.42 26.69 -26.84
C ALA A 632 -33.36 25.20 -26.46
N THR A 633 -32.19 24.57 -26.65
CA THR A 633 -31.92 23.16 -26.33
C THR A 633 -30.69 23.09 -25.43
N PRO A 634 -30.84 23.29 -24.11
CA PRO A 634 -29.71 23.30 -23.19
C PRO A 634 -29.05 21.92 -23.14
N THR A 635 -27.72 21.90 -23.02
CA THR A 635 -26.97 20.66 -22.75
C THR A 635 -26.55 20.56 -21.29
N VAL A 636 -26.64 21.67 -20.56
CA VAL A 636 -26.40 21.79 -19.13
C VAL A 636 -27.55 22.56 -18.49
N LEU A 637 -28.00 22.08 -17.34
CA LEU A 637 -29.01 22.74 -16.51
C LEU A 637 -28.58 22.68 -15.04
N TYR A 638 -29.07 23.62 -14.25
CA TYR A 638 -28.87 23.66 -12.81
C TYR A 638 -30.21 23.53 -12.10
N THR A 639 -30.25 22.72 -11.05
CA THR A 639 -31.37 22.72 -10.10
C THR A 639 -31.00 23.58 -8.90
N ALA A 640 -31.91 24.42 -8.45
CA ALA A 640 -31.84 25.16 -7.20
C ALA A 640 -32.90 24.61 -6.25
N PHE A 641 -32.47 24.20 -5.07
CA PHE A 641 -33.29 23.50 -4.09
C PHE A 641 -33.23 24.21 -2.74
N TYR A 642 -34.38 24.27 -2.08
CA TYR A 642 -34.50 24.69 -0.69
C TYR A 642 -35.25 23.63 0.12
N GLY A 643 -34.62 23.15 1.18
CA GLY A 643 -35.16 22.20 2.15
C GLY A 643 -35.51 22.89 3.46
N ALA A 644 -36.62 22.48 4.08
CA ALA A 644 -37.03 22.94 5.40
C ALA A 644 -37.65 21.82 6.23
N THR A 645 -37.48 21.89 7.55
CA THR A 645 -38.08 20.94 8.49
C THR A 645 -39.60 21.12 8.59
N GLY A 646 -40.31 20.02 8.86
CA GLY A 646 -41.76 20.01 8.96
C GLY A 646 -42.46 19.98 7.60
N ALA A 647 -43.64 20.60 7.51
CA ALA A 647 -44.42 20.69 6.29
C ALA A 647 -44.88 22.14 6.01
N PRO A 648 -43.94 23.08 5.74
CA PRO A 648 -44.31 24.44 5.42
C PRO A 648 -45.24 24.50 4.19
N PRO A 649 -46.20 25.45 4.14
CA PRO A 649 -47.11 25.57 3.01
C PRO A 649 -46.38 25.85 1.69
N GLN A 650 -46.97 25.40 0.57
CA GLN A 650 -46.45 25.63 -0.78
C GLN A 650 -46.05 27.10 -1.06
N ALA A 651 -46.86 28.06 -0.62
CA ALA A 651 -46.61 29.49 -0.86
C ALA A 651 -45.34 29.98 -0.15
N GLU A 652 -45.07 29.47 1.05
CA GLU A 652 -43.85 29.78 1.81
C GLU A 652 -42.62 29.20 1.12
N MET A 653 -42.67 27.90 0.78
CA MET A 653 -41.59 27.22 0.06
C MET A 653 -41.29 27.91 -1.28
N LYS A 654 -42.34 28.30 -2.02
CA LYS A 654 -42.18 29.03 -3.29
C LYS A 654 -41.50 30.38 -3.11
N THR A 655 -41.87 31.13 -2.06
CA THR A 655 -41.22 32.41 -1.72
C THR A 655 -39.72 32.22 -1.44
N LYS A 656 -39.36 31.13 -0.73
CA LYS A 656 -37.97 30.78 -0.43
C LYS A 656 -37.19 30.44 -1.71
N LEU A 657 -37.77 29.62 -2.59
CA LEU A 657 -37.18 29.29 -3.89
C LEU A 657 -36.98 30.54 -4.76
N ASP A 658 -37.93 31.48 -4.76
CA ASP A 658 -37.84 32.72 -5.51
C ASP A 658 -36.70 33.61 -5.01
N VAL A 659 -36.47 33.65 -3.69
CA VAL A 659 -35.31 34.34 -3.12
C VAL A 659 -34.00 33.69 -3.55
N LEU A 660 -33.90 32.35 -3.54
CA LEU A 660 -32.70 31.62 -3.96
C LEU A 660 -32.38 31.81 -5.46
N THR A 661 -33.41 31.80 -6.30
CA THR A 661 -33.25 31.84 -7.77
C THR A 661 -33.13 33.26 -8.32
N LYS A 662 -33.47 34.29 -7.52
CA LYS A 662 -33.42 35.71 -7.94
C LYS A 662 -32.06 36.13 -8.52
N ASP A 663 -30.98 35.76 -7.85
CA ASP A 663 -29.61 36.15 -8.23
C ASP A 663 -28.85 35.02 -8.94
N LEU A 664 -29.54 33.91 -9.26
CA LEU A 664 -28.96 32.74 -9.91
C LEU A 664 -28.71 33.01 -11.39
N GLN A 665 -27.44 33.06 -11.79
CA GLN A 665 -27.00 33.27 -13.16
C GLN A 665 -26.19 32.08 -13.64
N VAL A 666 -26.70 31.38 -14.65
CA VAL A 666 -25.99 30.31 -15.36
C VAL A 666 -25.30 30.89 -16.58
N ARG A 667 -23.98 30.65 -16.70
CA ARG A 667 -23.11 31.13 -17.77
C ARG A 667 -22.56 30.00 -18.66
N GLU A 668 -22.97 28.78 -18.36
CA GLU A 668 -22.59 27.58 -19.08
C GLU A 668 -23.66 27.20 -20.11
N HIS A 669 -23.23 26.79 -21.31
CA HIS A 669 -24.08 26.51 -22.46
C HIS A 669 -24.00 25.04 -22.90
#